data_AF-A0AAP0H0G5-F1
#
_entry.id   AF-A0AAP0H0G5-F1
#
_cell.length_a   1.000
_cell.length_b   1.000
_cell.length_c   1.000
_cell.angle_alpha   90.00
_cell.angle_beta   90.00
_cell.angle_gamma   90.00
#
_symmetry.space_group_name_H-M   'P 1'
#
loop_
_entity.id
_entity.type
_entity.pdbx_description
1 polymer ?
#
loop_
_entity_poly.entity_id
_entity_poly.type
_entity_poly.pdbx_seq_one_letter_code
_entity_poly.pdbx_strand_id
1 'polypeptide(L)'
;MVWIGIYIAIASLLCILAMAADLVHGFRNKKIWFPCKYFSLNAASITVITVTMKLPVDLSSDMPAYMDQSAKLGSLAFMCAMMANFMPSLAAMDNKTLLANIIGLSILVITMVVNILIDIHTGVIKHLNLNFFSAYSHSFDCVTIAYIYVVIILLLLMIMISSSLAIPTSKDILEVKYQTKNKTYLTEQHLPHTQMSKVEKLRQHVQRYWVMAETGSPQFVMASNPLSTASGVICVIVLISNLFVVIDNFGDHRKQVVYGSSYKWSILFILITQSVGVLVGTIAPIFRCFSVLSFKLATKWNKSHLLVFKVEKYWTQKLSEWKQSPAHFLSGNRTRALFYNLKSVIISFFINLQKVIVVLCKVISLVPTITPIFASYCLYCWKSMKARLFTPSVVSRTDDIDEDLRNYVLHIHDEIKLAKSTLKRISNSMNSFIKKAGKEQNKDLFKLLEKSTGFKGVENFDTDHVQPLLSVEFVNSWSLPIVTLTCIAVALPNIRKDTIKSLLRSVGEGLSYTHLVEEILNHENENVNVRKATTILWNELEHKCKWLDKALGKDAFRGNTSTEILKWFSNRAKEMVTEIKEGISGEIVENAPKELIAANSMHRIAETVLLGEKNNTMHINEEQLFALLNEMIADIFSACFTNLPRVITTKCNESVIEKREESVKAAAKLLGKTIKIIERLEKCELPSMDPDKMPYIDHWRLYLKQSIP
;
A
#
# COMPACT_ATOMS: atom_id res chain seq x y z
N MET A 1 9.86 38.12 -11.73
CA MET A 1 9.24 37.81 -10.43
C MET A 1 7.77 37.37 -10.56
N VAL A 2 6.90 38.01 -11.36
CA VAL A 2 5.50 37.54 -11.58
C VAL A 2 5.39 36.06 -12.00
N TRP A 3 6.16 35.62 -13.01
CA TRP A 3 6.19 34.20 -13.43
C TRP A 3 6.66 33.25 -12.32
N ILE A 4 7.56 33.72 -11.45
CA ILE A 4 8.00 32.97 -10.28
C ILE A 4 6.84 32.84 -9.29
N GLY A 5 6.03 33.88 -9.09
CA GLY A 5 4.84 33.79 -8.26
C GLY A 5 3.78 32.82 -8.79
N ILE A 6 3.58 32.78 -10.11
CA ILE A 6 2.72 31.76 -10.75
C ILE A 6 3.30 30.36 -10.51
N TYR A 7 4.61 30.19 -10.63
CA TYR A 7 5.28 28.92 -10.37
C TYR A 7 5.10 28.46 -8.90
N ILE A 8 5.19 29.38 -7.94
CA ILE A 8 4.90 29.11 -6.51
C ILE A 8 3.44 28.67 -6.34
N ALA A 9 2.48 29.35 -6.96
CA ALA A 9 1.07 29.01 -6.87
C ALA A 9 0.77 27.62 -7.46
N ILE A 10 1.35 27.27 -8.61
CA ILE A 10 1.21 25.94 -9.23
C ILE A 10 1.82 24.85 -8.34
N ALA A 11 3.03 25.06 -7.81
CA ALA A 11 3.66 24.13 -6.87
C ALA A 11 2.80 23.93 -5.61
N SER A 12 2.24 25.02 -5.07
CA SER A 12 1.30 24.98 -3.94
C SER A 12 0.06 24.14 -4.29
N LEU A 13 -0.52 24.34 -5.49
CA LEU A 13 -1.69 23.59 -5.95
C LEU A 13 -1.40 22.08 -6.07
N LEU A 14 -0.21 21.69 -6.54
CA LEU A 14 0.20 20.27 -6.58
C LEU A 14 0.24 19.65 -5.18
N CYS A 15 0.78 20.36 -4.18
CA CYS A 15 0.72 19.90 -2.78
C CYS A 15 -0.72 19.73 -2.29
N ILE A 16 -1.62 20.66 -2.64
CA ILE A 16 -3.03 20.61 -2.24
C ILE A 16 -3.75 19.42 -2.85
N LEU A 17 -3.55 19.17 -4.15
CA LEU A 17 -4.14 18.03 -4.85
C LEU A 17 -3.66 16.70 -4.25
N ALA A 18 -2.37 16.60 -3.90
CA ALA A 18 -1.82 15.43 -3.24
C ALA A 18 -2.43 15.22 -1.84
N MET A 19 -2.56 16.27 -1.02
CA MET A 19 -3.22 16.18 0.29
C MET A 19 -4.71 15.83 0.18
N ALA A 20 -5.42 16.41 -0.79
CA ALA A 20 -6.83 16.09 -1.06
C ALA A 20 -7.00 14.63 -1.53
N ALA A 21 -6.07 14.11 -2.33
CA ALA A 21 -6.07 12.71 -2.75
C ALA A 21 -5.94 11.75 -1.56
N ASP A 22 -5.10 12.10 -0.56
CA ASP A 22 -4.97 11.34 0.69
C ASP A 22 -6.27 11.37 1.52
N LEU A 23 -6.96 12.52 1.59
CA LEU A 23 -8.27 12.61 2.23
C LEU A 23 -9.30 11.70 1.55
N VAL A 24 -9.42 11.79 0.22
CA VAL A 24 -10.33 10.95 -0.56
C VAL A 24 -9.99 9.47 -0.38
N HIS A 25 -8.71 9.12 -0.34
CA HIS A 25 -8.24 7.76 -0.10
C HIS A 25 -8.63 7.26 1.30
N GLY A 26 -8.43 8.07 2.34
CA GLY A 26 -8.83 7.75 3.72
C GLY A 26 -10.32 7.52 3.85
N PHE A 27 -11.16 8.42 3.30
CA PHE A 27 -12.62 8.26 3.31
C PHE A 27 -13.08 7.01 2.55
N ARG A 28 -12.55 6.77 1.34
CA ARG A 28 -12.90 5.59 0.53
C ARG A 28 -12.54 4.28 1.23
N ASN A 29 -11.44 4.24 1.97
CA ASN A 29 -11.01 3.06 2.73
C ASN A 29 -11.54 3.04 4.17
N LYS A 30 -12.39 3.98 4.58
CA LYS A 30 -12.94 4.13 5.94
C LYS A 30 -11.86 4.27 7.03
N LYS A 31 -10.70 4.83 6.68
CA LYS A 31 -9.58 5.13 7.57
C LYS A 31 -9.65 6.59 8.04
N ILE A 32 -10.24 6.80 9.22
CA ILE A 32 -10.44 8.15 9.80
C ILE A 32 -9.12 8.80 10.25
N TRP A 33 -8.05 8.01 10.41
CA TRP A 33 -6.72 8.51 10.73
C TRP A 33 -5.91 9.00 9.50
N PHE A 34 -6.46 8.87 8.28
CA PHE A 34 -5.90 9.34 7.02
C PHE A 34 -4.41 8.96 6.81
N PRO A 35 -4.12 7.76 6.28
CA PRO A 35 -2.76 7.41 5.85
C PRO A 35 -2.26 8.35 4.76
N CYS A 36 -0.95 8.61 4.74
CA CYS A 36 -0.32 9.43 3.71
C CYS A 36 0.25 8.51 2.62
N LYS A 37 -0.37 8.51 1.44
CA LYS A 37 0.07 7.72 0.29
C LYS A 37 0.55 8.62 -0.86
N TYR A 38 -0.20 9.68 -1.17
CA TYR A 38 0.09 10.59 -2.26
C TYR A 38 0.98 11.76 -1.82
N PHE A 39 0.70 12.36 -0.66
CA PHE A 39 1.51 13.43 -0.09
C PHE A 39 2.49 12.88 0.95
N SER A 40 3.41 12.03 0.48
CA SER A 40 4.47 11.44 1.32
C SER A 40 5.75 12.28 1.29
N LEU A 41 6.47 12.34 2.41
CA LEU A 41 7.73 13.07 2.49
C LEU A 41 8.84 12.33 1.74
N ASN A 42 9.26 12.81 0.57
CA ASN A 42 10.37 12.24 -0.18
C ASN A 42 11.16 13.37 -0.87
N ALA A 43 12.25 13.02 -1.57
CA ALA A 43 13.07 14.01 -2.26
C ALA A 43 12.27 14.88 -3.26
N ALA A 44 11.30 14.29 -3.96
CA ALA A 44 10.44 15.02 -4.89
C ALA A 44 9.51 15.99 -4.14
N SER A 45 8.85 15.56 -3.06
CA SER A 45 7.98 16.44 -2.27
C SER A 45 8.78 17.57 -1.61
N ILE A 46 9.99 17.30 -1.10
CA ILE A 46 10.89 18.33 -0.53
C ILE A 46 11.24 19.38 -1.59
N THR A 47 11.50 18.96 -2.83
CA THR A 47 11.77 19.88 -3.94
C THR A 47 10.55 20.76 -4.25
N VAL A 48 9.35 20.19 -4.32
CA VAL A 48 8.11 20.95 -4.55
C VAL A 48 7.82 21.91 -3.39
N ILE A 49 8.07 21.51 -2.15
CA ILE A 49 7.93 22.40 -0.98
C ILE A 49 8.95 23.53 -1.05
N THR A 50 10.18 23.27 -1.48
CA THR A 50 11.21 24.31 -1.64
C THR A 50 10.74 25.39 -2.61
N VAL A 51 10.12 24.98 -3.73
CA VAL A 51 9.49 25.91 -4.67
C VAL A 51 8.32 26.66 -4.02
N THR A 52 7.45 25.94 -3.31
CA THR A 52 6.29 26.50 -2.60
C THR A 52 6.70 27.56 -1.56
N MET A 53 7.83 27.33 -0.89
CA MET A 53 8.39 28.20 0.16
C MET A 53 9.35 29.25 -0.40
N LYS A 54 9.39 29.46 -1.71
CA LYS A 54 10.27 30.46 -2.31
C LYS A 54 9.91 31.89 -1.86
N LEU A 55 8.63 32.19 -1.64
CA LEU A 55 8.19 33.52 -1.19
C LEU A 55 8.77 33.91 0.20
N PRO A 56 8.67 33.08 1.26
CA PRO A 56 9.28 33.39 2.56
C PRO A 56 10.83 33.28 2.57
N VAL A 57 11.43 32.69 1.54
CA VAL A 57 12.89 32.55 1.39
C VAL A 57 13.51 33.71 0.59
N ASP A 58 12.70 34.51 -0.12
CA ASP A 58 13.17 35.62 -0.94
C ASP A 58 13.52 36.85 -0.10
N LEU A 59 14.83 37.02 0.14
CA LEU A 59 15.43 38.19 0.79
C LEU A 59 15.75 39.34 -0.20
N SER A 60 15.61 39.11 -1.51
CA SER A 60 16.10 40.03 -2.55
C SER A 60 15.04 41.02 -3.03
N SER A 61 13.76 40.69 -2.85
CA SER A 61 12.63 41.52 -3.29
C SER A 61 11.97 42.21 -2.10
N ASP A 62 11.82 43.54 -2.17
CA ASP A 62 10.99 44.29 -1.22
C ASP A 62 9.53 43.88 -1.32
N MET A 63 8.88 43.71 -0.16
CA MET A 63 7.48 43.26 -0.04
C MET A 63 6.69 44.15 0.93
N PRO A 64 6.59 45.47 0.69
CA PRO A 64 6.09 46.42 1.67
C PRO A 64 4.56 46.43 1.80
N ALA A 65 3.81 45.88 0.84
CA ALA A 65 2.35 45.98 0.85
C ALA A 65 1.74 44.97 1.82
N TYR A 66 0.57 45.32 2.36
CA TYR A 66 -0.16 44.47 3.30
C TYR A 66 -0.50 43.08 2.74
N MET A 67 -0.87 43.02 1.46
CA MET A 67 -1.11 41.76 0.74
C MET A 67 0.16 40.90 0.61
N ASP A 68 1.33 41.53 0.42
CA ASP A 68 2.60 40.82 0.30
C ASP A 68 2.98 40.16 1.65
N GLN A 69 2.82 40.90 2.76
CA GLN A 69 3.04 40.40 4.12
C GLN A 69 2.08 39.26 4.48
N SER A 70 0.82 39.40 4.11
CA SER A 70 -0.20 38.39 4.34
C SER A 70 0.07 37.11 3.53
N ALA A 71 0.57 37.22 2.31
CA ALA A 71 1.00 36.07 1.52
C ALA A 71 2.22 35.36 2.14
N LYS A 72 3.21 36.11 2.66
CA LYS A 72 4.33 35.53 3.41
C LYS A 72 3.85 34.77 4.66
N LEU A 73 2.96 35.37 5.46
CA LEU A 73 2.36 34.71 6.63
C LEU A 73 1.56 33.46 6.24
N GLY A 74 0.78 33.55 5.15
CA GLY A 74 0.06 32.41 4.57
C GLY A 74 0.98 31.27 4.13
N SER A 75 2.16 31.57 3.58
CA SER A 75 3.18 30.56 3.25
C SER A 75 3.69 29.84 4.50
N LEU A 76 3.93 30.56 5.59
CA LEU A 76 4.37 29.96 6.87
C LEU A 76 3.27 29.06 7.47
N ALA A 77 2.02 29.52 7.45
CA ALA A 77 0.88 28.71 7.86
C ALA A 77 0.74 27.45 7.00
N PHE A 78 0.95 27.56 5.69
CA PHE A 78 0.91 26.43 4.77
C PHE A 78 2.03 25.42 5.04
N MET A 79 3.22 25.90 5.39
CA MET A 79 4.34 25.03 5.80
C MET A 79 3.97 24.21 7.05
N CYS A 80 3.37 24.84 8.06
CA CYS A 80 2.88 24.14 9.26
C CYS A 80 1.88 23.03 8.90
N ALA A 81 0.92 23.34 8.03
CA ALA A 81 -0.09 22.38 7.58
C ALA A 81 0.56 21.20 6.84
N MET A 82 1.53 21.45 5.95
CA MET A 82 2.26 20.39 5.25
C MET A 82 3.07 19.50 6.21
N MET A 83 3.82 20.10 7.16
CA MET A 83 4.61 19.36 8.15
C MET A 83 3.75 18.42 9.00
N ALA A 84 2.59 18.87 9.45
CA ALA A 84 1.65 18.02 10.19
C ALA A 84 1.03 16.91 9.32
N ASN A 85 0.83 17.15 8.02
CA ASN A 85 0.40 16.09 7.10
C ASN A 85 1.46 15.01 6.92
N PHE A 86 2.75 15.36 6.89
CA PHE A 86 3.81 14.38 6.67
C PHE A 86 4.02 13.38 7.81
N MET A 87 3.46 13.62 9.01
CA MET A 87 3.68 12.77 10.18
C MET A 87 3.52 11.26 9.91
N PRO A 88 2.39 10.74 9.37
CA PRO A 88 2.27 9.31 9.11
C PRO A 88 3.23 8.81 8.03
N SER A 89 3.61 9.64 7.06
CA SER A 89 4.52 9.22 5.98
C SER A 89 5.89 8.82 6.51
N LEU A 90 6.36 9.43 7.62
CA LEU A 90 7.62 9.06 8.26
C LEU A 90 7.68 7.57 8.63
N ALA A 91 6.56 7.02 9.10
CA ALA A 91 6.51 5.63 9.54
C ALA A 91 6.42 4.64 8.36
N ALA A 92 6.06 5.12 7.16
CA ALA A 92 5.95 4.32 5.95
C ALA A 92 7.31 3.97 5.32
N MET A 93 8.38 4.69 5.69
CA MET A 93 9.69 4.62 5.04
C MET A 93 10.63 3.66 5.76
N ASP A 94 11.56 3.03 5.05
CA ASP A 94 12.68 2.33 5.68
C ASP A 94 13.57 3.30 6.47
N ASN A 95 14.39 2.76 7.37
CA ASN A 95 15.18 3.58 8.30
C ASN A 95 16.19 4.51 7.60
N LYS A 96 16.75 4.13 6.43
CA LYS A 96 17.72 4.95 5.69
C LYS A 96 17.01 6.10 4.98
N THR A 97 15.92 5.80 4.29
CA THR A 97 15.10 6.79 3.60
C THR A 97 14.47 7.79 4.59
N LEU A 98 14.00 7.30 5.74
CA LEU A 98 13.49 8.14 6.84
C LEU A 98 14.53 9.18 7.28
N LEU A 99 15.77 8.75 7.53
CA LEU A 99 16.85 9.64 7.97
C LEU A 99 17.17 10.70 6.91
N ALA A 100 17.34 10.29 5.65
CA ALA A 100 17.65 11.20 4.55
C ALA A 100 16.54 12.27 4.37
N ASN A 101 15.28 11.85 4.38
CA ASN A 101 14.14 12.76 4.20
C ASN A 101 13.98 13.74 5.38
N ILE A 102 14.20 13.29 6.62
CA ILE A 102 14.17 14.17 7.79
C ILE A 102 15.31 15.18 7.77
N ILE A 103 16.52 14.78 7.36
CA ILE A 103 17.64 15.71 7.19
C ILE A 103 17.31 16.76 6.13
N GLY A 104 16.83 16.34 4.96
CA GLY A 104 16.43 17.26 3.89
C GLY A 104 15.35 18.26 4.31
N LEU A 105 14.30 17.78 5.00
CA LEU A 105 13.26 18.64 5.55
C LEU A 105 13.80 19.60 6.62
N SER A 106 14.70 19.13 7.48
CA SER A 106 15.29 19.96 8.54
C SER A 106 16.12 21.11 7.96
N ILE A 107 16.95 20.83 6.95
CA ILE A 107 17.74 21.86 6.25
C ILE A 107 16.82 22.92 5.65
N LEU A 108 15.77 22.49 4.94
CA LEU A 108 14.80 23.40 4.33
C LEU A 108 14.11 24.29 5.36
N VAL A 109 13.61 23.70 6.45
CA VAL A 109 12.91 24.43 7.51
C VAL A 109 13.83 25.41 8.23
N ILE A 110 15.05 24.98 8.57
CA ILE A 110 16.03 25.86 9.25
C ILE A 110 16.40 27.04 8.34
N THR A 111 16.65 26.78 7.06
CA THR A 111 16.96 27.84 6.07
C THR A 111 15.82 28.85 5.98
N MET A 112 14.58 28.37 5.87
CA MET A 112 13.40 29.24 5.84
C MET A 112 13.25 30.06 7.13
N VAL A 113 13.43 29.45 8.30
CA VAL A 113 13.34 30.14 9.58
C VAL A 113 14.41 31.24 9.71
N VAL A 114 15.66 30.94 9.34
CA VAL A 114 16.74 31.93 9.38
C VAL A 114 16.44 33.11 8.47
N ASN A 115 15.94 32.87 7.25
CA ASN A 115 15.57 33.95 6.33
C ASN A 115 14.45 34.83 6.88
N ILE A 116 13.43 34.23 7.49
CA ILE A 116 12.35 35.01 8.14
C ILE A 116 12.87 35.82 9.33
N LEU A 117 13.78 35.28 10.13
CA LEU A 117 14.38 36.03 11.24
C LEU A 117 15.22 37.22 10.74
N ILE A 118 15.92 37.05 9.61
CA ILE A 118 16.63 38.15 8.93
C ILE A 118 15.63 39.22 8.46
N ASP A 119 14.53 38.82 7.81
CA ASP A 119 13.48 39.73 7.34
C ASP A 119 12.82 40.52 8.49
N ILE A 120 12.62 39.88 9.65
CA ILE A 120 12.11 40.55 10.86
C ILE A 120 13.14 41.56 11.37
N HIS A 121 14.41 41.16 11.48
CA HIS A 121 15.46 42.02 12.03
C HIS A 121 15.77 43.23 11.14
N THR A 122 15.73 43.04 9.82
CA THR A 122 15.95 44.09 8.82
C THR A 122 14.74 45.01 8.62
N GLY A 123 13.61 44.73 9.27
CA GLY A 123 12.39 45.53 9.17
C GLY A 123 11.65 45.37 7.83
N VAL A 124 12.00 44.35 7.03
CA VAL A 124 11.31 43.99 5.78
C VAL A 124 9.89 43.51 6.06
N ILE A 125 9.67 42.82 7.19
CA ILE A 125 8.33 42.57 7.74
C ILE A 125 7.95 43.79 8.58
N LYS A 126 7.06 44.61 8.03
CA LYS A 126 6.64 45.86 8.66
C LYS A 126 5.66 45.61 9.80
N HIS A 127 5.72 46.48 10.79
CA HIS A 127 4.74 46.59 11.86
C HIS A 127 3.40 47.13 11.32
N LEU A 128 2.53 46.24 10.84
CA LEU A 128 1.17 46.54 10.40
C LEU A 128 0.14 45.88 11.32
N ASN A 129 -0.58 46.70 12.08
CA ASN A 129 -1.63 46.24 12.99
C ASN A 129 -2.82 45.64 12.24
N LEU A 130 -3.33 44.51 12.76
CA LEU A 130 -4.59 43.90 12.34
C LEU A 130 -5.75 44.52 13.14
N ASN A 131 -6.72 45.15 12.47
CA ASN A 131 -7.66 46.10 13.08
C ASN A 131 -8.90 45.47 13.75
N PHE A 132 -8.95 44.16 13.98
CA PHE A 132 -10.23 43.50 14.29
C PHE A 132 -10.70 43.59 15.75
N PHE A 133 -9.82 43.64 16.75
CA PHE A 133 -10.22 43.87 18.14
C PHE A 133 -10.25 45.38 18.43
N SER A 134 -11.37 46.04 18.15
CA SER A 134 -11.60 47.46 18.48
C SER A 134 -11.59 47.79 19.99
N ALA A 135 -11.20 46.82 20.85
CA ALA A 135 -11.05 46.98 22.30
C ALA A 135 -9.70 46.51 22.86
N TYR A 136 -8.82 45.87 22.06
CA TYR A 136 -7.51 45.34 22.49
C TYR A 136 -6.48 45.48 21.34
N SER A 137 -6.30 46.70 20.82
CA SER A 137 -5.69 46.95 19.51
C SER A 137 -4.18 47.26 19.51
N HIS A 138 -3.41 46.85 20.53
CA HIS A 138 -1.97 47.14 20.60
C HIS A 138 -1.03 45.92 20.53
N SER A 139 -1.52 44.67 20.48
CA SER A 139 -0.65 43.48 20.70
C SER A 139 -0.49 42.51 19.53
N PHE A 140 -1.23 42.63 18.42
CA PHE A 140 -1.20 41.65 17.32
C PHE A 140 -0.85 42.29 15.97
N ASP A 141 0.44 42.33 15.69
CA ASP A 141 1.03 42.81 14.46
C ASP A 141 1.52 41.63 13.58
N CYS A 142 1.68 41.83 12.27
CA CYS A 142 2.30 40.91 11.33
C CYS A 142 3.63 40.32 11.85
N VAL A 143 4.47 41.13 12.51
CA VAL A 143 5.73 40.67 13.13
C VAL A 143 5.48 39.67 14.25
N THR A 144 4.51 39.93 15.13
CA THR A 144 4.13 39.03 16.23
C THR A 144 3.62 37.70 15.68
N ILE A 145 2.80 37.73 14.63
CA ILE A 145 2.28 36.52 13.99
C ILE A 145 3.40 35.74 13.29
N ALA A 146 4.33 36.42 12.62
CA ALA A 146 5.50 35.77 12.02
C ALA A 146 6.34 35.05 13.09
N TYR A 147 6.58 35.68 14.24
CA TYR A 147 7.29 35.05 15.35
C TYR A 147 6.55 33.82 15.90
N ILE A 148 5.23 33.92 16.08
CA ILE A 148 4.40 32.79 16.49
C ILE A 148 4.52 31.63 15.49
N TYR A 149 4.45 31.91 14.18
CA TYR A 149 4.62 30.86 13.17
C TYR A 149 6.02 30.26 13.17
N VAL A 150 7.08 31.05 13.33
CA VAL A 150 8.46 30.53 13.46
C VAL A 150 8.57 29.57 14.64
N VAL A 151 8.04 29.94 15.80
CA VAL A 151 8.02 29.07 16.99
C VAL A 151 7.23 27.78 16.72
N ILE A 152 6.07 27.88 16.07
CA ILE A 152 5.25 26.72 15.71
C ILE A 152 5.98 25.80 14.72
N ILE A 153 6.63 26.35 13.69
CA ILE A 153 7.36 25.59 12.68
C ILE A 153 8.53 24.84 13.32
N LEU A 154 9.30 25.51 14.19
CA LEU A 154 10.37 24.88 14.95
C LEU A 154 9.84 23.79 15.87
N LEU A 155 8.73 24.02 16.56
CA LEU A 155 8.08 23.01 17.40
C LEU A 155 7.65 21.79 16.56
N LEU A 156 7.00 21.98 15.41
CA LEU A 156 6.62 20.90 14.50
C LEU A 156 7.84 20.15 13.97
N LEU A 157 8.95 20.84 13.69
CA LEU A 157 10.21 20.21 13.29
C LEU A 157 10.76 19.32 14.41
N MET A 158 10.79 19.82 15.64
CA MET A 158 11.23 19.05 16.80
C MET A 158 10.34 17.82 17.03
N ILE A 159 9.03 17.92 16.82
CA ILE A 159 8.10 16.79 16.88
C ILE A 159 8.39 15.77 15.77
N MET A 160 8.69 16.21 14.53
CA MET A 160 9.02 15.31 13.41
C MET A 160 10.34 14.57 13.67
N ILE A 161 11.37 15.27 14.15
CA ILE A 161 12.65 14.67 14.53
C ILE A 161 12.43 13.67 15.68
N SER A 162 11.70 14.07 16.72
CA SER A 162 11.37 13.20 17.85
C SER A 162 10.63 11.93 17.42
N SER A 163 9.69 12.06 16.48
CA SER A 163 8.95 10.96 15.87
C SER A 163 9.89 10.02 15.11
N SER A 164 10.79 10.56 14.28
CA SER A 164 11.76 9.77 13.50
C SER A 164 12.71 8.94 14.35
N LEU A 165 13.09 9.43 15.54
CA LEU A 165 13.94 8.70 16.49
C LEU A 165 13.23 7.50 17.13
N ALA A 166 11.91 7.59 17.32
CA ALA A 166 11.09 6.55 17.92
C ALA A 166 10.61 5.49 16.91
N ILE A 167 10.50 5.85 15.62
CA ILE A 167 9.99 4.96 14.56
C ILE A 167 10.77 3.64 14.48
N PRO A 168 12.12 3.61 14.39
CA PRO A 168 12.85 2.36 14.24
C PRO A 168 12.57 1.38 15.38
N THR A 169 12.67 1.84 16.64
CA THR A 169 12.38 1.00 17.81
C THR A 169 10.92 0.57 17.85
N SER A 170 9.99 1.44 17.43
CA SER A 170 8.58 1.08 17.34
C SER A 170 8.34 -0.06 16.35
N LYS A 171 9.03 -0.06 15.21
CA LYS A 171 8.98 -1.13 14.21
C LYS A 171 9.54 -2.44 14.76
N ASP A 172 10.69 -2.38 15.44
CA ASP A 172 11.31 -3.57 16.05
C ASP A 172 10.38 -4.22 17.10
N ILE A 173 9.73 -3.41 17.94
CA ILE A 173 8.76 -3.91 18.94
C ILE A 173 7.54 -4.54 18.27
N LEU A 174 6.99 -3.88 17.25
CA LEU A 174 5.85 -4.41 16.49
C LEU A 174 6.21 -5.71 15.78
N GLU A 175 7.43 -5.82 15.27
CA GLU A 175 7.95 -7.00 14.61
C GLU A 175 8.03 -8.19 15.57
N VAL A 176 8.64 -8.00 16.73
CA VAL A 176 8.73 -9.05 17.76
C VAL A 176 7.34 -9.49 18.20
N LYS A 177 6.42 -8.55 18.45
CA LYS A 177 5.04 -8.88 18.85
C LYS A 177 4.27 -9.62 17.74
N TYR A 178 4.48 -9.22 16.48
CA TYR A 178 3.90 -9.91 15.33
C TYR A 178 4.41 -11.35 15.26
N GLN A 179 5.72 -11.56 15.36
CA GLN A 179 6.33 -12.90 15.31
C GLN A 179 5.85 -13.78 16.47
N THR A 180 5.74 -13.25 17.68
CA THR A 180 5.20 -14.00 18.83
C THR A 180 3.76 -14.44 18.57
N LYS A 181 2.88 -13.51 18.15
CA LYS A 181 1.47 -13.85 17.88
C LYS A 181 1.30 -14.79 16.69
N ASN A 182 2.09 -14.61 15.64
CA ASN A 182 2.09 -15.49 14.48
C ASN A 182 2.49 -16.93 14.88
N LYS A 183 3.55 -17.09 15.68
CA LYS A 183 3.96 -18.40 16.21
C LYS A 183 2.86 -19.06 17.05
N THR A 184 2.24 -18.31 17.97
CA THR A 184 1.11 -18.82 18.78
C THR A 184 -0.05 -19.26 17.89
N TYR A 185 -0.41 -18.46 16.88
CA TYR A 185 -1.47 -18.76 15.93
C TYR A 185 -1.20 -20.03 15.12
N LEU A 186 0.02 -20.19 14.59
CA LEU A 186 0.40 -21.40 13.84
C LEU A 186 0.28 -22.66 14.71
N THR A 187 0.61 -22.58 15.99
CA THR A 187 0.45 -23.69 16.94
C THR A 187 -1.03 -23.98 17.24
N GLU A 188 -1.87 -22.96 17.40
CA GLU A 188 -3.33 -23.12 17.63
C GLU A 188 -4.07 -23.67 16.41
N GLN A 189 -3.59 -23.40 15.19
CA GLN A 189 -4.20 -23.88 13.95
C GLN A 189 -4.10 -25.42 13.77
N HIS A 190 -3.19 -26.08 14.50
CA HIS A 190 -3.09 -27.55 14.53
C HIS A 190 -4.18 -28.23 15.37
N LEU A 191 -5.01 -27.48 16.09
CA LEU A 191 -6.14 -28.05 16.83
C LEU A 191 -7.32 -28.28 15.87
N PRO A 192 -7.95 -29.47 15.86
CA PRO A 192 -9.01 -29.78 14.91
C PRO A 192 -10.26 -28.95 15.21
N HIS A 193 -10.42 -27.82 14.50
CA HIS A 193 -11.70 -27.11 14.45
C HIS A 193 -12.64 -27.77 13.43
N THR A 194 -13.68 -28.34 14.00
CA THR A 194 -14.81 -29.07 13.42
C THR A 194 -15.65 -28.21 12.43
N GLN A 195 -16.09 -28.84 11.34
CA GLN A 195 -17.24 -28.45 10.49
C GLN A 195 -17.26 -27.04 9.87
N MET A 196 -16.12 -26.50 9.45
CA MET A 196 -16.06 -25.22 8.70
C MET A 196 -15.52 -25.41 7.28
N SER A 197 -16.17 -24.80 6.28
CA SER A 197 -15.71 -24.86 4.88
C SER A 197 -14.34 -24.22 4.70
N LYS A 198 -13.58 -24.66 3.69
CA LYS A 198 -12.24 -24.14 3.38
C LYS A 198 -12.26 -22.63 3.16
N VAL A 199 -13.30 -22.10 2.51
CA VAL A 199 -13.49 -20.66 2.30
C VAL A 199 -13.68 -19.90 3.60
N GLU A 200 -14.47 -20.42 4.54
CA GLU A 200 -14.72 -19.72 5.79
C GLU A 200 -13.49 -19.77 6.70
N LYS A 201 -12.74 -20.89 6.73
CA LYS A 201 -11.42 -20.96 7.37
C LYS A 201 -10.46 -19.92 6.79
N LEU A 202 -10.41 -19.79 5.47
CA LEU A 202 -9.56 -18.83 4.78
C LEU A 202 -9.99 -17.39 5.04
N ARG A 203 -11.30 -17.13 5.12
CA ARG A 203 -11.85 -15.82 5.51
C ARG A 203 -11.41 -15.45 6.92
N GLN A 204 -11.54 -16.35 7.90
CA GLN A 204 -11.09 -16.10 9.27
C GLN A 204 -9.58 -15.86 9.34
N HIS A 205 -8.79 -16.65 8.61
CA HIS A 205 -7.34 -16.47 8.50
C HIS A 205 -6.99 -15.06 7.99
N VAL A 206 -7.52 -14.69 6.81
CA VAL A 206 -7.31 -13.36 6.22
C VAL A 206 -7.78 -12.24 7.15
N GLN A 207 -8.88 -12.44 7.88
CA GLN A 207 -9.41 -11.47 8.84
C GLN A 207 -8.48 -11.27 10.06
N ARG A 208 -7.93 -12.36 10.63
CA ARG A 208 -6.97 -12.29 11.75
C ARG A 208 -5.68 -11.58 11.32
N TYR A 209 -5.13 -11.93 10.16
CA TYR A 209 -3.96 -11.25 9.60
C TYR A 209 -4.22 -9.79 9.25
N TRP A 210 -5.43 -9.45 8.83
CA TRP A 210 -5.80 -8.07 8.58
C TRP A 210 -5.85 -7.21 9.83
N VAL A 211 -6.39 -7.76 10.93
CA VAL A 211 -6.33 -7.09 12.23
C VAL A 211 -4.88 -6.90 12.66
N MET A 212 -4.03 -7.92 12.55
CA MET A 212 -2.60 -7.80 12.85
C MET A 212 -1.92 -6.76 11.97
N ALA A 213 -2.14 -6.77 10.66
CA ALA A 213 -1.49 -5.86 9.72
C ALA A 213 -1.93 -4.40 9.89
N GLU A 214 -3.22 -4.14 10.09
CA GLU A 214 -3.71 -2.77 10.31
C GLU A 214 -3.28 -2.21 11.67
N THR A 215 -3.35 -3.01 12.73
CA THR A 215 -3.01 -2.56 14.08
C THR A 215 -1.50 -2.49 14.30
N GLY A 216 -0.75 -3.36 13.63
CA GLY A 216 0.72 -3.34 13.57
C GLY A 216 1.29 -2.42 12.49
N SER A 217 0.47 -1.69 11.74
CA SER A 217 0.94 -0.74 10.73
C SER A 217 1.70 0.42 11.42
N PRO A 218 2.97 0.68 11.05
CA PRO A 218 3.73 1.77 11.64
C PRO A 218 3.05 3.14 11.44
N GLN A 219 2.36 3.33 10.32
CA GLN A 219 1.60 4.56 10.07
C GLN A 219 0.40 4.71 11.02
N PHE A 220 -0.29 3.62 11.34
CA PHE A 220 -1.40 3.64 12.30
C PHE A 220 -0.89 3.98 13.71
N VAL A 221 0.22 3.38 14.11
CA VAL A 221 0.89 3.70 15.38
C VAL A 221 1.32 5.16 15.42
N MET A 222 1.92 5.68 14.35
CA MET A 222 2.30 7.09 14.26
C MET A 222 1.07 8.00 14.36
N ALA A 223 0.01 7.72 13.60
CA ALA A 223 -1.19 8.55 13.60
C ALA A 223 -1.90 8.57 14.95
N SER A 224 -1.81 7.48 15.72
CA SER A 224 -2.43 7.31 17.03
C SER A 224 -1.56 7.76 18.21
N ASN A 225 -0.32 8.21 17.96
CA ASN A 225 0.58 8.63 19.02
C ASN A 225 0.29 10.07 19.52
N PRO A 226 0.83 10.46 20.69
CA PRO A 226 0.67 11.82 21.22
C PRO A 226 1.32 12.91 20.37
N LEU A 227 2.37 12.61 19.60
CA LEU A 227 3.06 13.60 18.78
C LEU A 227 2.20 14.04 17.59
N SER A 228 1.57 13.08 16.91
CA SER A 228 0.58 13.30 15.85
C SER A 228 -0.63 14.06 16.39
N THR A 229 -1.13 13.70 17.57
CA THR A 229 -2.25 14.42 18.21
C THR A 229 -1.90 15.87 18.53
N ALA A 230 -0.71 16.11 19.10
CA ALA A 230 -0.22 17.46 19.37
C ALA A 230 -0.08 18.29 18.08
N SER A 231 0.42 17.70 17.00
CA SER A 231 0.49 18.36 15.69
C SER A 231 -0.90 18.75 15.14
N GLY A 232 -1.93 17.95 15.42
CA GLY A 232 -3.32 18.26 15.08
C GLY A 232 -3.87 19.48 15.85
N VAL A 233 -3.57 19.59 17.15
CA VAL A 233 -3.94 20.77 17.95
C VAL A 233 -3.23 22.02 17.45
N ILE A 234 -1.94 21.92 17.17
CA ILE A 234 -1.14 23.01 16.58
C ILE A 234 -1.75 23.45 15.24
N CYS A 235 -2.20 22.51 14.40
CA CYS A 235 -2.88 22.85 13.14
C CYS A 235 -4.17 23.63 13.33
N VAL A 236 -4.96 23.37 14.37
CA VAL A 236 -6.16 24.16 14.67
C VAL A 236 -5.79 25.62 14.96
N ILE A 237 -4.73 25.84 15.75
CA ILE A 237 -4.23 27.19 16.05
C ILE A 237 -3.78 27.88 14.76
N VAL A 238 -3.01 27.18 13.92
CA VAL A 238 -2.54 27.70 12.63
C VAL A 238 -3.70 28.06 11.70
N LEU A 239 -4.72 27.20 11.62
CA LEU A 239 -5.91 27.44 10.80
C LEU A 239 -6.65 28.69 11.25
N ILE A 240 -6.88 28.84 12.56
CA ILE A 240 -7.54 30.00 13.13
C ILE A 240 -6.74 31.28 12.85
N SER A 241 -5.43 31.27 13.10
CA SER A 241 -4.55 32.41 12.78
C SER A 241 -4.57 32.77 11.29
N ASN A 242 -4.55 31.77 10.40
CA ASN A 242 -4.59 32.00 8.96
C ASN A 242 -5.94 32.57 8.50
N LEU A 243 -7.05 32.10 9.07
CA LEU A 243 -8.38 32.66 8.80
C LEU A 243 -8.45 34.14 9.20
N PHE A 244 -7.86 34.52 10.34
CA PHE A 244 -7.80 35.93 10.73
C PHE A 244 -7.02 36.79 9.74
N VAL A 245 -5.85 36.31 9.28
CA VAL A 245 -5.06 37.00 8.24
C VAL A 245 -5.88 37.16 6.96
N VAL A 246 -6.55 36.11 6.49
CA VAL A 246 -7.36 36.17 5.25
C VAL A 246 -8.55 37.12 5.39
N ILE A 247 -9.30 37.05 6.49
CA ILE A 247 -10.50 37.88 6.69
C ILE A 247 -10.13 39.38 6.72
N ASP A 248 -9.03 39.77 7.37
CA ASP A 248 -8.61 41.19 7.42
C ASP A 248 -8.23 41.73 6.02
N ASN A 249 -7.70 40.89 5.14
CA ASN A 249 -7.36 41.27 3.77
C ASN A 249 -8.58 41.48 2.86
N PHE A 250 -9.67 40.73 3.07
CA PHE A 250 -10.87 40.80 2.22
C PHE A 250 -12.04 41.59 2.84
N GLY A 251 -12.01 41.84 4.15
CA GLY A 251 -13.09 42.49 4.90
C GLY A 251 -13.10 44.02 4.84
N ASP A 252 -11.97 44.68 4.59
CA ASP A 252 -11.88 46.15 4.57
C ASP A 252 -11.85 46.70 3.13
N HIS A 253 -13.01 47.14 2.65
CA HIS A 253 -13.18 47.71 1.30
C HIS A 253 -12.42 49.03 1.06
N ARG A 254 -11.73 49.59 2.07
CA ARG A 254 -10.94 50.83 1.94
C ARG A 254 -9.46 50.62 1.64
N LYS A 255 -8.93 49.39 1.79
CA LYS A 255 -7.54 49.08 1.44
C LYS A 255 -7.47 48.84 -0.07
N GLN A 256 -7.11 49.87 -0.83
CA GLN A 256 -6.81 49.75 -2.26
C GLN A 256 -5.85 48.56 -2.48
N VAL A 257 -6.14 47.69 -3.44
CA VAL A 257 -5.32 46.51 -3.76
C VAL A 257 -4.01 46.97 -4.39
N VAL A 258 -3.09 47.48 -3.57
CA VAL A 258 -1.77 47.95 -3.99
C VAL A 258 -0.80 46.79 -3.89
N TYR A 259 -0.28 46.36 -5.05
CA TYR A 259 0.80 45.39 -5.12
C TYR A 259 2.13 46.13 -5.05
N GLY A 260 2.81 46.05 -3.90
CA GLY A 260 4.09 46.73 -3.67
C GLY A 260 5.30 45.92 -4.09
N SER A 261 5.18 44.60 -4.20
CA SER A 261 6.29 43.71 -4.52
C SER A 261 6.54 43.50 -6.01
N SER A 262 7.75 43.03 -6.34
CA SER A 262 8.16 42.60 -7.69
C SER A 262 7.28 41.46 -8.26
N TYR A 263 6.55 40.75 -7.40
CA TYR A 263 5.62 39.67 -7.74
C TYR A 263 4.28 40.20 -8.29
N LYS A 264 3.94 41.48 -8.09
CA LYS A 264 2.70 42.11 -8.58
C LYS A 264 1.44 41.29 -8.23
N TRP A 265 0.51 41.14 -9.17
CA TRP A 265 -0.76 40.42 -8.99
C TRP A 265 -0.61 38.93 -8.61
N SER A 266 0.56 38.31 -8.89
CA SER A 266 0.79 36.90 -8.57
C SER A 266 0.75 36.60 -7.06
N ILE A 267 0.97 37.60 -6.20
CA ILE A 267 0.83 37.50 -4.74
C ILE A 267 -0.58 37.10 -4.32
N LEU A 268 -1.60 37.62 -4.99
CA LEU A 268 -2.99 37.28 -4.69
C LEU A 268 -3.25 35.78 -4.94
N PHE A 269 -2.73 35.23 -6.03
CA PHE A 269 -2.84 33.80 -6.31
C PHE A 269 -2.11 32.94 -5.29
N ILE A 270 -0.91 33.35 -4.87
CA ILE A 270 -0.16 32.63 -3.84
C ILE A 270 -0.98 32.61 -2.55
N LEU A 271 -1.47 33.77 -2.10
CA LEU A 271 -2.26 33.90 -0.88
C LEU A 271 -3.51 33.01 -0.91
N ILE A 272 -4.31 33.08 -1.99
CA ILE A 272 -5.53 32.28 -2.13
C ILE A 272 -5.19 30.79 -2.14
N THR A 273 -4.23 30.38 -2.99
CA THR A 273 -3.88 28.97 -3.16
C THR A 273 -3.36 28.37 -1.85
N GLN A 274 -2.41 29.04 -1.20
CA GLN A 274 -1.83 28.55 0.05
C GLN A 274 -2.83 28.60 1.21
N SER A 275 -3.75 29.57 1.26
CA SER A 275 -4.82 29.60 2.26
C SER A 275 -5.80 28.44 2.10
N VAL A 276 -6.20 28.12 0.86
CA VAL A 276 -6.96 26.91 0.56
C VAL A 276 -6.17 25.68 0.98
N GLY A 277 -4.86 25.69 0.76
CA GLY A 277 -3.97 24.61 1.17
C GLY A 277 -3.86 24.43 2.68
N VAL A 278 -3.88 25.51 3.46
CA VAL A 278 -3.96 25.43 4.93
C VAL A 278 -5.28 24.76 5.33
N LEU A 279 -6.41 25.18 4.74
CA LEU A 279 -7.70 24.57 5.03
C LEU A 279 -7.71 23.07 4.72
N VAL A 280 -7.30 22.67 3.51
CA VAL A 280 -7.25 21.25 3.11
C VAL A 280 -6.26 20.46 3.97
N GLY A 281 -5.08 21.03 4.20
CA GLY A 281 -4.01 20.39 4.98
C GLY A 281 -4.37 20.20 6.44
N THR A 282 -5.16 21.08 7.06
CA THR A 282 -5.51 20.90 8.48
C THR A 282 -6.55 19.82 8.75
N ILE A 283 -7.34 19.40 7.73
CA ILE A 283 -8.38 18.38 7.89
C ILE A 283 -7.80 17.07 8.44
N ALA A 284 -6.77 16.48 7.80
CA ALA A 284 -6.25 15.18 8.21
C ALA A 284 -5.64 15.18 9.64
N PRO A 285 -4.76 16.12 10.03
CA PRO A 285 -4.28 16.25 11.40
C PRO A 285 -5.39 16.39 12.46
N ILE A 286 -6.45 17.17 12.16
CA ILE A 286 -7.60 17.35 13.06
C ILE A 286 -8.34 16.01 13.25
N PHE A 287 -8.61 15.27 12.17
CA PHE A 287 -9.28 13.98 12.28
C PHE A 287 -8.44 12.91 13.02
N ARG A 288 -7.11 12.93 12.87
CA ARG A 288 -6.20 12.08 13.67
C ARG A 288 -6.31 12.39 15.16
N CYS A 289 -6.32 13.67 15.49
CA CYS A 289 -6.50 14.18 16.84
C CYS A 289 -7.80 13.68 17.48
N PHE A 290 -8.92 13.69 16.74
CA PHE A 290 -10.20 13.15 17.21
C PHE A 290 -10.26 11.61 17.22
N SER A 291 -9.51 10.92 16.37
CA SER A 291 -9.46 9.46 16.36
C SER A 291 -8.88 8.92 17.68
N VAL A 292 -7.80 9.56 18.19
CA VAL A 292 -7.19 9.23 19.49
C VAL A 292 -8.15 9.45 20.66
N LEU A 293 -8.94 10.51 20.61
CA LEU A 293 -9.99 10.79 21.59
C LEU A 293 -11.02 9.65 21.68
N SER A 294 -11.46 9.14 20.53
CA SER A 294 -12.43 8.03 20.47
C SER A 294 -11.89 6.74 21.09
N PHE A 295 -10.57 6.50 21.00
CA PHE A 295 -9.91 5.36 21.63
C PHE A 295 -9.81 5.50 23.15
N LYS A 296 -9.49 6.70 23.65
CA LYS A 296 -9.31 6.97 25.09
C LYS A 296 -10.63 7.08 25.87
N LEU A 297 -11.71 7.57 25.25
CA LEU A 297 -13.03 7.62 25.89
C LEU A 297 -13.68 6.24 26.04
N ALA A 298 -13.33 5.29 25.17
CA ALA A 298 -13.84 3.91 25.23
C ALA A 298 -13.21 3.08 26.36
N THR A 299 -12.05 3.48 26.87
CA THR A 299 -11.39 2.86 28.02
C THR A 299 -11.72 3.69 29.26
N LYS A 300 -12.14 3.04 30.37
CA LYS A 300 -12.55 3.74 31.59
C LYS A 300 -11.48 4.76 32.03
N TRP A 301 -11.84 6.04 32.04
CA TRP A 301 -11.02 7.25 32.28
C TRP A 301 -10.16 7.26 33.57
N ASN A 302 -10.36 6.28 34.47
CA ASN A 302 -10.04 6.37 35.89
C ASN A 302 -8.56 6.23 36.31
N LYS A 303 -7.58 6.06 35.40
CA LYS A 303 -6.15 5.91 35.80
C LYS A 303 -5.12 6.69 34.94
N SER A 304 -5.56 7.54 34.01
CA SER A 304 -4.69 8.06 32.93
C SER A 304 -3.83 9.29 33.29
N HIS A 305 -4.18 10.07 34.32
CA HIS A 305 -3.52 11.36 34.60
C HIS A 305 -2.06 11.25 35.07
N LEU A 306 -1.70 10.19 35.82
CA LEU A 306 -0.32 9.99 36.31
C LEU A 306 0.63 9.41 35.24
N LEU A 307 0.10 8.80 34.17
CA LEU A 307 0.89 8.20 33.09
C LEU A 307 1.36 9.23 32.05
N VAL A 308 0.83 10.46 32.07
CA VAL A 308 1.16 11.53 31.10
C VAL A 308 2.63 11.97 31.22
N PHE A 309 3.20 11.95 32.43
CA PHE A 309 4.60 12.33 32.66
C PHE A 309 5.59 11.17 32.52
N LYS A 310 5.09 9.92 32.45
CA LYS A 310 5.95 8.75 32.25
C LYS A 310 6.33 8.65 30.77
N VAL A 311 7.62 8.74 30.48
CA VAL A 311 8.16 8.49 29.12
C VAL A 311 8.49 7.01 28.98
N GLU A 312 7.86 6.34 28.01
CA GLU A 312 8.13 4.93 27.71
C GLU A 312 9.54 4.73 27.16
N LYS A 313 10.17 3.60 27.48
CA LYS A 313 11.57 3.31 27.13
C LYS A 313 11.85 3.40 25.63
N TYR A 314 10.89 3.02 24.79
CA TYR A 314 11.05 2.99 23.33
C TYR A 314 11.33 4.38 22.73
N TRP A 315 10.89 5.47 23.36
CA TRP A 315 11.14 6.83 22.89
C TRP A 315 12.61 7.24 22.91
N THR A 316 13.39 6.68 23.84
CA THR A 316 14.79 7.03 24.08
C THR A 316 15.75 5.88 23.80
N GLN A 317 15.24 4.71 23.45
CA GLN A 317 16.03 3.49 23.29
C GLN A 317 17.08 3.65 22.20
N LYS A 318 16.72 4.13 21.00
CA LYS A 318 17.67 4.31 19.90
C LYS A 318 18.82 5.26 20.25
N LEU A 319 18.51 6.36 20.93
CA LEU A 319 19.53 7.29 21.43
C LEU A 319 20.44 6.62 22.47
N SER A 320 19.87 5.77 23.32
CA SER A 320 20.63 5.02 24.32
C SER A 320 21.57 3.99 23.67
N GLU A 321 21.11 3.30 22.62
CA GLU A 321 21.94 2.41 21.79
C GLU A 321 23.09 3.18 21.11
N TRP A 322 22.81 4.35 20.54
CA TRP A 322 23.83 5.21 19.94
C TRP A 322 24.84 5.74 20.96
N LYS A 323 24.40 6.00 22.21
CA LYS A 323 25.30 6.37 23.30
C LYS A 323 26.30 5.26 23.60
N GLN A 324 25.85 4.01 23.54
CA GLN A 324 26.66 2.82 23.85
C GLN A 324 27.50 2.32 22.66
N SER A 325 27.18 2.72 21.42
CA SER A 325 27.88 2.20 20.24
C SER A 325 29.35 2.64 20.16
N PRO A 326 30.29 1.71 19.86
CA PRO A 326 31.71 2.04 19.70
C PRO A 326 31.93 2.92 18.46
N ALA A 327 32.79 3.94 18.60
CA ALA A 327 33.19 4.80 17.48
C ALA A 327 34.34 4.14 16.71
N HIS A 328 34.04 3.59 15.53
CA HIS A 328 35.03 2.86 14.71
C HIS A 328 36.00 3.76 13.91
N PHE A 329 35.91 5.09 14.00
CA PHE A 329 36.47 6.01 12.99
C PHE A 329 37.76 6.77 13.38
N LEU A 330 38.42 6.49 14.52
CA LEU A 330 39.56 7.30 14.99
C LEU A 330 40.75 6.46 15.49
N SER A 331 41.93 6.74 14.93
CA SER A 331 43.20 6.00 15.11
C SER A 331 44.06 6.43 16.32
N GLY A 332 43.60 7.38 17.17
CA GLY A 332 44.40 7.91 18.29
C GLY A 332 43.71 7.81 19.66
N ASN A 333 44.43 7.33 20.70
CA ASN A 333 43.86 7.09 22.04
C ASN A 333 43.28 8.35 22.73
N ARG A 334 43.95 9.50 22.60
CA ARG A 334 43.54 10.75 23.29
C ARG A 334 42.36 11.45 22.60
N THR A 335 42.36 11.47 21.26
CA THR A 335 41.26 12.02 20.44
C THR A 335 40.02 11.14 20.49
N ARG A 336 40.19 9.81 20.57
CA ARG A 336 39.10 8.86 20.78
C ARG A 336 38.40 9.06 22.13
N ALA A 337 39.13 9.30 23.21
CA ALA A 337 38.54 9.56 24.53
C ALA A 337 37.74 10.88 24.56
N LEU A 338 38.27 11.95 23.98
CA LEU A 338 37.58 13.24 23.87
C LEU A 338 36.32 13.14 22.99
N PHE A 339 36.42 12.48 21.83
CA PHE A 339 35.28 12.25 20.95
C PHE A 339 34.19 11.41 21.63
N TYR A 340 34.57 10.38 22.38
CA TYR A 340 33.62 9.54 23.12
C TYR A 340 32.90 10.34 24.22
N ASN A 341 33.63 11.16 24.98
CA ASN A 341 33.04 12.03 26.00
C ASN A 341 32.10 13.06 25.39
N LEU A 342 32.51 13.73 24.31
CA LEU A 342 31.67 14.70 23.60
C LEU A 342 30.40 14.04 23.03
N LYS A 343 30.55 12.88 22.36
CA LYS A 343 29.43 12.07 21.86
C LYS A 343 28.46 11.71 22.99
N SER A 344 28.98 11.27 24.13
CA SER A 344 28.17 10.89 25.29
C SER A 344 27.38 12.07 25.86
N VAL A 345 28.01 13.25 25.98
CA VAL A 345 27.35 14.49 26.44
C VAL A 345 26.27 14.93 25.46
N ILE A 346 26.59 14.99 24.16
CA ILE A 346 25.64 15.38 23.10
C ILE A 346 24.43 14.45 23.08
N ILE A 347 24.65 13.13 23.07
CA ILE A 347 23.54 12.15 23.05
C ILE A 347 22.73 12.22 24.36
N SER A 348 23.37 12.47 25.51
CA SER A 348 22.67 12.64 26.78
C SER A 348 21.76 13.87 26.78
N PHE A 349 22.20 14.98 26.17
CA PHE A 349 21.36 16.16 25.95
C PHE A 349 20.16 15.83 25.06
N PHE A 350 20.37 15.13 23.93
CA PHE A 350 19.28 14.72 23.05
C PHE A 350 18.29 13.75 23.72
N ILE A 351 18.74 12.86 24.61
CA ILE A 351 17.85 12.00 25.39
C ILE A 351 16.93 12.83 26.29
N ASN A 352 17.48 13.84 26.98
CA ASN A 352 16.69 14.72 27.83
C ASN A 352 15.71 15.56 27.00
N LEU A 353 16.17 16.11 25.88
CA LEU A 353 15.32 16.87 24.94
C LEU A 353 14.16 16.02 24.40
N GLN A 354 14.45 14.77 24.01
CA GLN A 354 13.44 13.81 23.54
C GLN A 354 12.38 13.55 24.60
N LYS A 355 12.78 13.37 25.88
CA LYS A 355 11.82 13.20 26.99
C LYS A 355 10.94 14.44 27.16
N VAL A 356 11.54 15.64 27.16
CA VAL A 356 10.82 16.91 27.30
C VAL A 356 9.78 17.08 26.19
N ILE A 357 10.17 16.83 24.93
CA ILE A 357 9.26 16.95 23.78
C ILE A 357 8.10 15.96 23.90
N VAL A 358 8.38 14.70 24.25
CA VAL A 358 7.33 13.68 24.41
C VAL A 358 6.34 14.06 25.51
N VAL A 359 6.83 14.53 26.67
CA VAL A 359 5.96 15.00 27.76
C VAL A 359 5.13 16.20 27.31
N LEU A 360 5.74 17.20 26.67
CA LEU A 360 5.04 18.37 26.15
C LEU A 360 3.93 17.96 25.16
N CYS A 361 4.23 17.04 24.23
CA CYS A 361 3.23 16.54 23.28
C CYS A 361 2.12 15.76 23.97
N LYS A 362 2.42 14.96 25.00
CA LYS A 362 1.41 14.26 25.81
C LYS A 362 0.47 15.25 26.51
N VAL A 363 1.01 16.35 27.04
CA VAL A 363 0.21 17.43 27.66
C VAL A 363 -0.67 18.12 26.62
N ILE A 364 -0.12 18.54 25.47
CA ILE A 364 -0.90 19.16 24.38
C ILE A 364 -2.00 18.20 23.89
N SER A 365 -1.72 16.90 23.84
CA SER A 365 -2.69 15.86 23.44
C SER A 365 -3.85 15.68 24.43
N LEU A 366 -3.77 16.24 25.64
CA LEU A 366 -4.91 16.23 26.57
C LEU A 366 -5.95 17.29 26.20
N VAL A 367 -5.56 18.38 25.53
CA VAL A 367 -6.47 19.49 25.18
C VAL A 367 -7.73 18.97 24.47
N PRO A 368 -7.65 18.21 23.37
CA PRO A 368 -8.84 17.67 22.68
C PRO A 368 -9.68 16.73 23.54
N THR A 369 -9.10 16.17 24.61
CA THR A 369 -9.76 15.23 25.52
C THR A 369 -10.55 15.98 26.60
N ILE A 370 -10.03 17.12 27.04
CA ILE A 370 -10.67 17.98 28.05
C ILE A 370 -11.72 18.88 27.39
N THR A 371 -11.50 19.39 26.17
CA THR A 371 -12.42 20.30 25.47
C THR A 371 -13.87 19.81 25.38
N PRO A 372 -14.19 18.56 24.97
CA PRO A 372 -15.57 18.07 24.91
C PRO A 372 -16.18 17.82 26.28
N ILE A 373 -15.38 17.58 27.33
CA ILE A 373 -15.88 17.47 28.71
C ILE A 373 -16.22 18.85 29.24
N PHE A 374 -15.36 19.85 29.01
CA PHE A 374 -15.66 21.23 29.37
C PHE A 374 -16.84 21.77 28.57
N ALA A 375 -16.89 21.51 27.26
CA ALA A 375 -18.01 21.88 26.41
C ALA A 375 -19.29 21.13 26.78
N SER A 376 -19.23 19.85 27.17
CA SER A 376 -20.41 19.14 27.65
C SER A 376 -20.85 19.60 29.03
N TYR A 377 -19.94 20.00 29.92
CA TYR A 377 -20.26 20.61 31.21
C TYR A 377 -20.86 22.01 31.02
N CYS A 378 -20.30 22.84 30.13
CA CYS A 378 -20.85 24.14 29.75
C CYS A 378 -22.19 24.00 29.01
N LEU A 379 -22.33 23.03 28.11
CA LEU A 379 -23.60 22.71 27.44
C LEU A 379 -24.60 22.04 28.40
N TYR A 380 -24.17 21.37 29.46
CA TYR A 380 -25.01 20.83 30.54
C TYR A 380 -25.49 21.98 31.44
N CYS A 381 -24.62 22.93 31.79
CA CYS A 381 -25.00 24.20 32.41
C CYS A 381 -25.98 24.99 31.52
N TRP A 382 -25.81 24.95 30.19
CA TRP A 382 -26.73 25.57 29.23
C TRP A 382 -28.04 24.78 29.05
N LYS A 383 -28.00 23.43 29.09
CA LYS A 383 -29.16 22.52 29.00
C LYS A 383 -29.98 22.43 30.28
N SER A 384 -29.48 22.95 31.41
CA SER A 384 -30.27 23.20 32.63
C SER A 384 -31.47 24.14 32.38
N MET A 385 -31.54 24.78 31.20
CA MET A 385 -32.68 25.59 30.75
C MET A 385 -33.56 24.96 29.66
N LYS A 386 -33.33 23.72 29.19
CA LYS A 386 -34.27 23.02 28.27
C LYS A 386 -34.05 21.50 28.24
N ALA A 387 -35.03 20.76 28.76
CA ALA A 387 -35.04 19.31 28.82
C ALA A 387 -35.55 18.62 27.53
N ARG A 388 -35.18 17.33 27.44
CA ARG A 388 -35.58 16.24 26.52
C ARG A 388 -34.73 16.00 25.27
N LEU A 389 -34.68 14.69 24.96
CA LEU A 389 -33.98 13.98 23.88
C LEU A 389 -32.51 13.69 24.17
N PHE A 390 -32.25 12.50 24.72
CA PHE A 390 -31.58 11.39 24.03
C PHE A 390 -31.58 10.17 24.96
N THR A 391 -32.43 9.18 24.68
CA THR A 391 -32.27 7.81 25.20
C THR A 391 -31.16 7.14 24.40
N PRO A 392 -30.13 6.55 25.04
CA PRO A 392 -29.17 5.73 24.33
C PRO A 392 -29.81 4.37 24.02
N SER A 393 -29.81 3.99 22.74
CA SER A 393 -30.25 2.67 22.30
C SER A 393 -29.28 1.61 22.79
N VAL A 394 -29.76 0.73 23.66
CA VAL A 394 -29.14 -0.56 23.96
C VAL A 394 -29.19 -1.41 22.68
N VAL A 395 -28.02 -1.79 22.15
CA VAL A 395 -27.94 -2.85 21.13
C VAL A 395 -27.26 -4.04 21.77
N SER A 396 -28.00 -5.15 21.83
CA SER A 396 -27.57 -6.42 22.39
C SER A 396 -26.88 -7.32 21.35
N ARG A 397 -26.07 -8.23 21.89
CA ARG A 397 -25.58 -9.53 21.36
C ARG A 397 -24.81 -9.52 20.04
N THR A 398 -23.49 -9.46 20.15
CA THR A 398 -22.50 -10.07 19.23
C THR A 398 -21.16 -10.21 19.99
N ASP A 399 -21.19 -10.84 21.16
CA ASP A 399 -20.05 -10.83 22.08
C ASP A 399 -18.98 -11.90 21.78
N ASP A 400 -19.32 -13.03 21.14
CA ASP A 400 -18.35 -14.12 20.94
C ASP A 400 -17.30 -13.85 19.84
N ILE A 401 -17.65 -13.13 18.77
CA ILE A 401 -16.70 -12.85 17.66
C ILE A 401 -15.68 -11.76 18.06
N ASP A 402 -16.05 -10.88 19.00
CA ASP A 402 -15.22 -9.73 19.39
C ASP A 402 -14.11 -10.09 20.38
N GLU A 403 -14.24 -11.21 21.10
CA GLU A 403 -13.24 -11.65 22.08
C GLU A 403 -12.05 -12.35 21.40
N ASP A 404 -12.29 -13.18 20.37
CA ASP A 404 -11.25 -13.87 19.61
C ASP A 404 -10.34 -12.88 18.82
N LEU A 405 -10.93 -11.88 18.15
CA LEU A 405 -10.19 -10.88 17.37
C LEU A 405 -9.30 -9.95 18.21
N ARG A 406 -9.61 -9.75 19.51
CA ARG A 406 -8.79 -8.92 20.41
C ARG A 406 -7.40 -9.50 20.63
N ASN A 407 -7.30 -10.83 20.64
CA ASN A 407 -6.02 -11.52 20.81
C ASN A 407 -5.06 -11.26 19.65
N TYR A 408 -5.55 -10.81 18.50
CA TYR A 408 -4.76 -10.51 17.30
C TYR A 408 -4.40 -9.02 17.13
N VAL A 409 -4.80 -8.14 18.06
CA VAL A 409 -4.46 -6.71 17.98
C VAL A 409 -3.02 -6.46 18.42
N LEU A 410 -2.20 -5.83 17.58
CA LEU A 410 -0.83 -5.44 17.93
C LEU A 410 -0.82 -4.04 18.56
N HIS A 411 -0.31 -3.95 19.79
CA HIS A 411 -0.11 -2.69 20.49
C HIS A 411 1.35 -2.55 20.91
N ILE A 412 1.92 -1.36 20.80
CA ILE A 412 3.25 -1.08 21.36
C ILE A 412 3.20 -1.09 22.89
N HIS A 413 2.09 -0.63 23.47
CA HIS A 413 1.88 -0.58 24.92
C HIS A 413 0.69 -1.46 25.31
N ASP A 414 0.90 -2.38 26.25
CA ASP A 414 -0.06 -3.45 26.58
C ASP A 414 -1.36 -2.96 27.24
N GLU A 415 -1.44 -1.69 27.65
CA GLU A 415 -2.60 -1.12 28.35
C GLU A 415 -3.59 -0.35 27.45
N ILE A 416 -3.25 -0.02 26.20
CA ILE A 416 -4.16 0.72 25.30
C ILE A 416 -5.12 -0.28 24.65
N LYS A 417 -6.25 -0.56 25.29
CA LYS A 417 -7.32 -1.35 24.66
C LYS A 417 -7.89 -0.60 23.47
N LEU A 418 -7.75 -1.15 22.27
CA LEU A 418 -8.46 -0.66 21.08
C LEU A 418 -9.98 -0.67 21.36
N ALA A 419 -10.68 0.43 21.03
CA ALA A 419 -12.12 0.49 21.16
C ALA A 419 -12.78 -0.62 20.32
N LYS A 420 -13.71 -1.39 20.92
CA LYS A 420 -14.52 -2.44 20.26
C LYS A 420 -15.13 -1.95 18.94
N SER A 421 -15.60 -0.71 18.91
CA SER A 421 -16.13 -0.06 17.72
C SER A 421 -15.12 0.10 16.59
N THR A 422 -13.84 0.36 16.89
CA THR A 422 -12.78 0.47 15.90
C THR A 422 -12.32 -0.90 15.42
N LEU A 423 -12.18 -1.89 16.31
CA LEU A 423 -11.88 -3.26 15.89
C LEU A 423 -12.95 -3.79 14.94
N LYS A 424 -14.23 -3.56 15.26
CA LYS A 424 -15.36 -3.88 14.38
C LYS A 424 -15.27 -3.15 13.04
N ARG A 425 -14.81 -1.88 13.01
CA ARG A 425 -14.60 -1.13 11.76
C ARG A 425 -13.47 -1.71 10.90
N ILE A 426 -12.34 -2.08 11.52
CA ILE A 426 -11.20 -2.74 10.84
C ILE A 426 -11.64 -4.09 10.26
N SER A 427 -12.32 -4.90 11.07
CA SER A 427 -12.88 -6.18 10.64
C SER A 427 -13.89 -6.02 9.48
N ASN A 428 -14.79 -5.03 9.57
CA ASN A 428 -15.76 -4.77 8.50
C ASN A 428 -15.13 -4.20 7.22
N SER A 429 -13.97 -3.54 7.28
CA SER A 429 -13.30 -3.02 6.09
C SER A 429 -12.81 -4.16 5.20
N MET A 430 -12.28 -5.23 5.80
CA MET A 430 -11.91 -6.47 5.10
C MET A 430 -13.09 -7.06 4.30
N ASN A 431 -14.23 -7.25 4.95
CA ASN A 431 -15.44 -7.78 4.31
C ASN A 431 -15.88 -6.93 3.10
N SER A 432 -15.65 -5.61 3.15
CA SER A 432 -15.94 -4.74 2.01
C SER A 432 -15.01 -4.97 0.82
N PHE A 433 -13.73 -5.29 1.05
CA PHE A 433 -12.79 -5.62 -0.02
C PHE A 433 -13.15 -6.95 -0.68
N ILE A 434 -13.44 -7.98 0.12
CA ILE A 434 -13.87 -9.29 -0.37
C ILE A 434 -15.15 -9.15 -1.21
N LYS A 435 -16.17 -8.43 -0.68
CA LYS A 435 -17.45 -8.23 -1.39
C LYS A 435 -17.28 -7.43 -2.68
N LYS A 436 -16.43 -6.40 -2.69
CA LYS A 436 -16.18 -5.61 -3.90
C LYS A 436 -15.46 -6.45 -4.96
N ALA A 437 -14.42 -7.18 -4.56
CA ALA A 437 -13.64 -8.03 -5.45
C ALA A 437 -14.48 -9.19 -6.03
N GLY A 438 -15.39 -9.76 -5.24
CA GLY A 438 -16.32 -10.80 -5.73
C GLY A 438 -17.31 -10.30 -6.80
N LYS A 439 -17.61 -9.00 -6.86
CA LYS A 439 -18.40 -8.41 -7.96
C LYS A 439 -17.62 -8.29 -9.26
N GLU A 440 -16.29 -8.23 -9.17
CA GLU A 440 -15.37 -8.13 -10.31
C GLU A 440 -15.03 -9.51 -10.89
N GLN A 441 -15.50 -10.60 -10.29
CA GLN A 441 -15.25 -11.96 -10.79
C GLN A 441 -15.87 -12.16 -12.17
N ASN A 442 -15.07 -12.65 -13.11
CA ASN A 442 -15.51 -12.91 -14.47
C ASN A 442 -16.30 -14.21 -14.59
N LYS A 443 -17.47 -14.09 -15.21
CA LYS A 443 -18.39 -15.20 -15.40
C LYS A 443 -17.89 -16.21 -16.42
N ASP A 444 -17.03 -15.82 -17.36
CA ASP A 444 -16.58 -16.68 -18.44
C ASP A 444 -15.47 -17.63 -18.00
N LEU A 445 -14.57 -17.22 -17.10
CA LEU A 445 -13.61 -18.15 -16.49
C LEU A 445 -14.36 -19.23 -15.71
N PHE A 446 -15.38 -18.83 -14.93
CA PHE A 446 -16.19 -19.79 -14.19
C PHE A 446 -16.91 -20.78 -15.12
N LYS A 447 -17.50 -20.32 -16.22
CA LYS A 447 -18.09 -21.20 -17.26
C LYS A 447 -17.08 -22.13 -17.92
N LEU A 448 -15.83 -21.69 -18.11
CA LEU A 448 -14.77 -22.55 -18.63
C LEU A 448 -14.45 -23.66 -17.62
N LEU A 449 -14.30 -23.30 -16.35
CA LEU A 449 -14.05 -24.27 -15.27
C LEU A 449 -15.21 -25.26 -15.08
N GLU A 450 -16.46 -24.89 -15.38
CA GLU A 450 -17.60 -25.82 -15.35
C GLU A 450 -17.46 -26.99 -16.33
N LYS A 451 -16.66 -26.85 -17.39
CA LYS A 451 -16.38 -27.93 -18.35
C LYS A 451 -15.45 -29.01 -17.81
N SER A 452 -14.71 -28.72 -16.74
CA SER A 452 -13.79 -29.68 -16.12
C SER A 452 -14.57 -30.73 -15.33
N THR A 453 -14.55 -31.99 -15.76
CA THR A 453 -15.16 -33.11 -15.03
C THR A 453 -14.19 -33.81 -14.08
N GLY A 454 -12.92 -33.42 -14.08
CA GLY A 454 -11.87 -34.00 -13.25
C GLY A 454 -10.53 -33.31 -13.48
N PHE A 455 -9.44 -34.07 -13.47
CA PHE A 455 -8.09 -33.56 -13.74
C PHE A 455 -7.40 -34.30 -14.90
N LYS A 456 -8.17 -35.02 -15.72
CA LYS A 456 -7.62 -35.90 -16.77
C LYS A 456 -6.88 -35.10 -17.85
N GLY A 457 -7.29 -33.86 -18.10
CA GLY A 457 -6.58 -32.94 -18.98
C GLY A 457 -5.14 -32.62 -18.54
N VAL A 458 -4.83 -32.75 -17.24
CA VAL A 458 -3.44 -32.60 -16.75
C VAL A 458 -2.58 -33.78 -17.19
N GLU A 459 -3.14 -34.98 -17.27
CA GLU A 459 -2.45 -36.15 -17.80
C GLU A 459 -2.33 -36.10 -19.33
N ASN A 460 -3.44 -35.74 -20.00
CA ASN A 460 -3.59 -35.90 -21.45
C ASN A 460 -2.84 -34.87 -22.30
N PHE A 461 -2.41 -33.72 -21.76
CA PHE A 461 -1.81 -32.67 -22.58
C PHE A 461 -0.41 -33.03 -23.12
N ASP A 462 0.31 -33.94 -22.46
CA ASP A 462 1.65 -34.38 -22.85
C ASP A 462 1.84 -35.87 -22.50
N THR A 463 2.59 -36.61 -23.32
CA THR A 463 2.85 -38.05 -23.13
C THR A 463 4.32 -38.41 -23.29
N ASP A 464 4.76 -39.43 -22.55
CA ASP A 464 6.15 -39.93 -22.61
C ASP A 464 6.43 -40.70 -23.91
N HIS A 465 5.39 -40.96 -24.71
CA HIS A 465 5.51 -41.56 -26.03
C HIS A 465 6.03 -40.59 -27.12
N VAL A 466 6.02 -39.28 -26.87
CA VAL A 466 6.62 -38.30 -27.79
C VAL A 466 8.13 -38.27 -27.58
N GLN A 467 8.91 -38.46 -28.64
CA GLN A 467 10.37 -38.43 -28.55
C GLN A 467 10.87 -37.02 -28.15
N PRO A 468 11.70 -36.90 -27.09
CA PRO A 468 12.31 -35.63 -26.72
C PRO A 468 13.20 -35.07 -27.83
N LEU A 469 13.07 -33.77 -28.14
CA LEU A 469 13.93 -33.08 -29.11
C LEU A 469 15.26 -32.57 -28.50
N LEU A 470 15.31 -32.50 -27.17
CA LEU A 470 16.40 -31.94 -26.38
C LEU A 470 16.95 -33.00 -25.42
N SER A 471 18.25 -32.90 -25.11
CA SER A 471 18.92 -33.79 -24.15
C SER A 471 18.55 -33.48 -22.69
N VAL A 472 18.09 -32.25 -22.42
CA VAL A 472 17.52 -31.83 -21.14
C VAL A 472 16.04 -31.51 -21.37
N GLU A 473 15.17 -32.16 -20.59
CA GLU A 473 13.73 -31.95 -20.64
C GLU A 473 13.38 -30.70 -19.82
N PHE A 474 12.72 -29.70 -20.43
CA PHE A 474 12.28 -28.52 -19.68
C PHE A 474 11.16 -28.87 -18.72
N VAL A 475 11.27 -28.40 -17.47
CA VAL A 475 10.20 -28.50 -16.48
C VAL A 475 8.96 -27.78 -16.99
N ASN A 476 7.80 -28.44 -16.92
CA ASN A 476 6.55 -27.80 -17.31
C ASN A 476 6.10 -26.82 -16.21
N SER A 477 5.58 -25.67 -16.63
CA SER A 477 4.82 -24.78 -15.74
C SER A 477 3.32 -24.97 -15.98
N TRP A 478 2.46 -24.44 -15.10
CA TRP A 478 1.02 -24.47 -15.33
C TRP A 478 0.63 -23.61 -16.55
N SER A 479 1.22 -22.43 -16.66
CA SER A 479 0.86 -21.43 -17.66
C SER A 479 1.27 -21.83 -19.08
N LEU A 480 2.34 -22.60 -19.25
CA LEU A 480 2.89 -22.95 -20.55
C LEU A 480 1.94 -23.84 -21.37
N PRO A 481 1.48 -25.00 -20.88
CA PRO A 481 0.47 -25.81 -21.58
C PRO A 481 -0.82 -25.06 -21.86
N ILE A 482 -1.28 -24.21 -20.92
CA ILE A 482 -2.50 -23.40 -21.11
C ILE A 482 -2.37 -22.49 -22.32
N VAL A 483 -1.27 -21.74 -22.42
CA VAL A 483 -1.03 -20.83 -23.56
C VAL A 483 -0.91 -21.63 -24.86
N THR A 484 -0.16 -22.73 -24.85
CA THR A 484 0.03 -23.59 -26.03
C THR A 484 -1.28 -24.19 -26.54
N LEU A 485 -2.09 -24.78 -25.66
CA LEU A 485 -3.42 -25.31 -26.01
C LEU A 485 -4.34 -24.21 -26.55
N THR A 486 -4.26 -23.00 -25.98
CA THR A 486 -5.06 -21.86 -26.44
C THR A 486 -4.62 -21.39 -27.83
N CYS A 487 -3.32 -21.37 -28.15
CA CYS A 487 -2.83 -21.08 -29.50
C CYS A 487 -3.42 -22.05 -30.54
N ILE A 488 -3.43 -23.36 -30.24
CA ILE A 488 -4.03 -24.37 -31.11
C ILE A 488 -5.54 -24.12 -31.26
N ALA A 489 -6.24 -23.86 -30.15
CA ALA A 489 -7.69 -23.63 -30.16
C ALA A 489 -8.09 -22.38 -30.96
N VAL A 490 -7.28 -21.32 -30.93
CA VAL A 490 -7.49 -20.07 -31.68
C VAL A 490 -7.26 -20.25 -33.18
N ALA A 491 -6.37 -21.16 -33.58
CA ALA A 491 -6.03 -21.43 -34.97
C ALA A 491 -7.12 -22.18 -35.77
N LEU A 492 -8.12 -22.77 -35.09
CA LEU A 492 -9.17 -23.57 -35.73
C LEU A 492 -10.14 -22.69 -36.57
N PRO A 493 -10.27 -22.93 -37.89
CA PRO A 493 -10.94 -22.00 -38.81
C PRO A 493 -12.48 -21.93 -38.65
N ASN A 494 -13.15 -23.00 -38.21
CA ASN A 494 -14.62 -23.08 -38.14
C ASN A 494 -15.25 -22.76 -36.76
N ILE A 495 -14.47 -22.23 -35.81
CA ILE A 495 -15.01 -21.85 -34.49
C ILE A 495 -15.59 -20.43 -34.51
N ARG A 496 -16.77 -20.22 -33.90
CA ARG A 496 -17.41 -18.90 -33.86
C ARG A 496 -16.51 -17.86 -33.15
N LYS A 497 -16.42 -16.64 -33.72
CA LYS A 497 -15.51 -15.57 -33.23
C LYS A 497 -15.83 -15.15 -31.79
N ASP A 498 -17.10 -15.15 -31.41
CA ASP A 498 -17.55 -14.85 -30.04
C ASP A 498 -17.09 -15.92 -29.04
N THR A 499 -17.09 -17.20 -29.46
CA THR A 499 -16.57 -18.31 -28.64
C THR A 499 -15.07 -18.18 -28.41
N ILE A 500 -14.29 -17.86 -29.45
CA ILE A 500 -12.83 -17.63 -29.32
C ILE A 500 -12.57 -16.43 -28.41
N LYS A 501 -13.29 -15.33 -28.59
CA LYS A 501 -13.15 -14.14 -27.73
C LYS A 501 -13.51 -14.44 -26.27
N SER A 502 -14.53 -15.26 -26.04
CA SER A 502 -14.88 -15.73 -24.70
C SER A 502 -13.77 -16.58 -24.10
N LEU A 503 -13.17 -17.50 -24.87
CA LEU A 503 -12.05 -18.33 -24.44
C LEU A 503 -10.84 -17.45 -24.05
N LEU A 504 -10.44 -16.52 -24.92
CA LEU A 504 -9.31 -15.62 -24.65
C LEU A 504 -9.53 -14.81 -23.36
N ARG A 505 -10.74 -14.28 -23.15
CA ARG A 505 -11.07 -13.56 -21.90
C ARG A 505 -11.03 -14.47 -20.67
N SER A 506 -11.51 -15.71 -20.77
CA SER A 506 -11.44 -16.69 -19.69
C SER A 506 -10.00 -17.08 -19.36
N VAL A 507 -9.20 -17.39 -20.39
CA VAL A 507 -7.80 -17.80 -20.27
C VAL A 507 -6.95 -16.67 -19.74
N GLY A 508 -7.13 -15.43 -20.21
CA GLY A 508 -6.37 -14.27 -19.73
C GLY A 508 -6.56 -14.02 -18.23
N GLU A 509 -7.79 -14.15 -17.73
CA GLU A 509 -8.02 -14.07 -16.30
C GLU A 509 -7.48 -15.28 -15.54
N GLY A 510 -7.68 -16.49 -16.07
CA GLY A 510 -7.16 -17.71 -15.46
C GLY A 510 -5.65 -17.67 -15.31
N LEU A 511 -4.94 -17.23 -16.35
CA LEU A 511 -3.49 -17.04 -16.37
C LEU A 511 -3.04 -16.05 -15.31
N SER A 512 -3.80 -14.98 -15.04
CA SER A 512 -3.46 -14.05 -13.96
C SER A 512 -3.40 -14.72 -12.58
N TYR A 513 -4.26 -15.72 -12.33
CA TYR A 513 -4.22 -16.53 -11.11
C TYR A 513 -3.13 -17.62 -11.17
N THR A 514 -2.93 -18.23 -12.34
CA THR A 514 -1.88 -19.24 -12.56
C THR A 514 -0.48 -18.66 -12.34
N HIS A 515 -0.19 -17.47 -12.89
CA HIS A 515 1.08 -16.79 -12.68
C HIS A 515 1.31 -16.44 -11.20
N LEU A 516 0.26 -16.11 -10.45
CA LEU A 516 0.35 -15.89 -9.00
C LEU A 516 0.69 -17.18 -8.24
N VAL A 517 0.14 -18.33 -8.65
CA VAL A 517 0.48 -19.64 -8.09
C VAL A 517 1.95 -19.94 -8.34
N GLU A 518 2.40 -19.82 -9.59
CA GLU A 518 3.80 -20.03 -9.96
C GLU A 518 4.73 -19.05 -9.23
N GLU A 519 4.35 -17.77 -9.09
CA GLU A 519 5.20 -16.75 -8.46
C GLU A 519 5.46 -17.01 -6.99
N ILE A 520 4.44 -17.49 -6.28
CA ILE A 520 4.47 -17.60 -4.82
C ILE A 520 4.88 -18.98 -4.36
N LEU A 521 4.67 -20.02 -5.17
CA LEU A 521 4.91 -21.41 -4.77
C LEU A 521 6.06 -22.08 -5.55
N ASN A 522 6.42 -21.58 -6.74
CA ASN A 522 7.45 -22.18 -7.59
C ASN A 522 8.63 -21.20 -7.78
N HIS A 523 9.55 -21.18 -6.80
CA HIS A 523 10.67 -20.23 -6.76
C HIS A 523 11.92 -20.64 -7.56
N GLU A 524 11.92 -21.82 -8.19
CA GLU A 524 13.06 -22.28 -8.97
C GLU A 524 13.34 -21.36 -10.17
N ASN A 525 14.62 -21.10 -10.44
CA ASN A 525 15.06 -20.15 -11.47
C ASN A 525 14.51 -20.49 -12.86
N GLU A 526 14.39 -21.79 -13.18
CA GLU A 526 13.82 -22.29 -14.43
C GLU A 526 12.35 -21.86 -14.61
N ASN A 527 11.55 -21.88 -13.55
CA ASN A 527 10.15 -21.46 -13.57
C ASN A 527 9.98 -19.95 -13.83
N VAL A 528 10.97 -19.13 -13.47
CA VAL A 528 10.97 -17.68 -13.76
C VAL A 528 11.12 -17.44 -15.27
N ASN A 529 12.00 -18.20 -15.93
CA ASN A 529 12.22 -18.08 -17.38
C ASN A 529 10.98 -18.55 -18.16
N VAL A 530 10.37 -19.66 -17.75
CA VAL A 530 9.12 -20.15 -18.34
C VAL A 530 8.00 -19.11 -18.18
N ARG A 531 7.82 -18.50 -17.00
CA ARG A 531 6.78 -17.46 -16.80
C ARG A 531 6.98 -16.23 -17.68
N LYS A 532 8.24 -15.79 -17.87
CA LYS A 532 8.55 -14.69 -18.78
C LYS A 532 8.20 -15.06 -20.22
N ALA A 533 8.49 -16.29 -20.64
CA ALA A 533 8.10 -16.80 -21.95
C ALA A 533 6.58 -16.79 -22.10
N THR A 534 5.83 -17.38 -21.15
CA THR A 534 4.36 -17.46 -21.24
C THR A 534 3.68 -16.10 -21.20
N THR A 535 4.23 -15.12 -20.48
CA THR A 535 3.72 -13.74 -20.48
C THR A 535 3.87 -13.07 -21.85
N ILE A 536 5.00 -13.27 -22.53
CA ILE A 536 5.25 -12.71 -23.87
C ILE A 536 4.35 -13.40 -24.90
N LEU A 537 4.31 -14.74 -24.88
CA LEU A 537 3.46 -15.51 -25.77
C LEU A 537 1.97 -15.18 -25.59
N TRP A 538 1.51 -15.02 -24.35
CA TRP A 538 0.12 -14.62 -24.09
C TRP A 538 -0.18 -13.24 -24.66
N ASN A 539 0.70 -12.25 -24.44
CA ASN A 539 0.52 -10.91 -25.01
C ASN A 539 0.47 -10.93 -26.54
N GLU A 540 1.32 -11.74 -27.17
CA GLU A 540 1.34 -11.93 -28.61
C GLU A 540 0.03 -12.56 -29.12
N LEU A 541 -0.46 -13.60 -28.45
CA LEU A 541 -1.70 -14.27 -28.78
C LEU A 541 -2.91 -13.33 -28.61
N GLU A 542 -3.04 -12.68 -27.46
CA GLU A 542 -4.20 -11.86 -27.09
C GLU A 542 -4.34 -10.62 -28.00
N HIS A 543 -3.24 -9.97 -28.37
CA HIS A 543 -3.27 -8.70 -29.10
C HIS A 543 -3.03 -8.85 -30.59
N LYS A 544 -2.23 -9.83 -31.01
CA LYS A 544 -1.82 -10.00 -32.41
C LYS A 544 -2.37 -11.26 -33.06
N CYS A 545 -2.99 -12.17 -32.29
CA CYS A 545 -3.38 -13.51 -32.75
C CYS A 545 -2.20 -14.21 -33.44
N LYS A 546 -1.03 -14.21 -32.79
CA LYS A 546 0.18 -14.85 -33.30
C LYS A 546 0.81 -15.78 -32.26
N TRP A 547 1.64 -16.69 -32.76
CA TRP A 547 2.53 -17.54 -31.98
C TRP A 547 3.91 -17.52 -32.61
N LEU A 548 4.92 -16.99 -31.90
CA LEU A 548 6.30 -16.88 -32.37
C LEU A 548 6.37 -16.21 -33.76
N ASP A 549 5.72 -15.05 -33.87
CA ASP A 549 5.51 -14.21 -35.06
C ASP A 549 4.66 -14.82 -36.18
N LYS A 550 4.19 -16.06 -36.04
CA LYS A 550 3.32 -16.73 -37.01
C LYS A 550 1.85 -16.40 -36.76
N ALA A 551 1.13 -16.00 -37.79
CA ALA A 551 -0.29 -15.66 -37.69
C ALA A 551 -1.16 -16.90 -37.40
N LEU A 552 -2.05 -16.78 -36.41
CA LEU A 552 -3.04 -17.79 -36.02
C LEU A 552 -4.47 -17.42 -36.44
N GLY A 553 -4.64 -16.30 -37.14
CA GLY A 553 -5.96 -15.85 -37.57
C GLY A 553 -6.65 -16.84 -38.51
N LYS A 554 -7.99 -16.77 -38.58
CA LYS A 554 -8.82 -17.65 -39.42
C LYS A 554 -8.37 -17.77 -40.87
N ASP A 555 -7.78 -16.71 -41.42
CA ASP A 555 -7.32 -16.68 -42.81
C ASP A 555 -6.05 -17.51 -43.04
N ALA A 556 -5.25 -17.76 -41.99
CA ALA A 556 -3.99 -18.51 -42.09
C ALA A 556 -4.20 -20.01 -42.29
N PHE A 557 -5.28 -20.58 -41.76
CA PHE A 557 -5.59 -22.02 -41.79
C PHE A 557 -6.93 -22.30 -42.48
N ARG A 558 -7.39 -21.39 -43.34
CA ARG A 558 -8.68 -21.53 -44.00
C ARG A 558 -8.68 -22.75 -44.93
N GLY A 559 -9.54 -23.72 -44.63
CA GLY A 559 -9.67 -24.95 -45.42
C GLY A 559 -8.80 -26.11 -44.93
N ASN A 560 -7.97 -25.90 -43.91
CA ASN A 560 -7.20 -26.96 -43.28
C ASN A 560 -8.05 -27.77 -42.30
N THR A 561 -7.80 -29.08 -42.22
CA THR A 561 -8.42 -29.95 -41.21
C THR A 561 -7.75 -29.80 -39.84
N SER A 562 -8.43 -30.22 -38.76
CA SER A 562 -7.88 -30.27 -37.39
C SER A 562 -6.51 -30.97 -37.33
N THR A 563 -6.41 -32.14 -37.96
CA THR A 563 -5.19 -32.94 -38.02
C THR A 563 -4.07 -32.27 -38.83
N GLU A 564 -4.39 -31.55 -39.91
CA GLU A 564 -3.41 -30.76 -40.68
C GLU A 564 -2.85 -29.60 -39.86
N ILE A 565 -3.70 -28.89 -39.11
CA ILE A 565 -3.29 -27.78 -38.24
C ILE A 565 -2.37 -28.31 -37.14
N LEU A 566 -2.72 -29.42 -36.49
CA LEU A 566 -1.89 -30.05 -35.46
C LEU A 566 -0.53 -30.50 -36.03
N LYS A 567 -0.50 -31.12 -37.22
CA LYS A 567 0.75 -31.49 -37.90
C LYS A 567 1.60 -30.27 -38.25
N TRP A 568 0.96 -29.18 -38.69
CA TRP A 568 1.65 -27.92 -38.96
C TRP A 568 2.34 -27.39 -37.72
N PHE A 569 1.63 -27.31 -36.58
CA PHE A 569 2.21 -26.88 -35.31
C PHE A 569 3.35 -27.79 -34.86
N SER A 570 3.16 -29.12 -34.90
CA SER A 570 4.19 -30.09 -34.52
C SER A 570 5.46 -29.94 -35.35
N ASN A 571 5.33 -29.94 -36.68
CA ASN A 571 6.47 -29.86 -37.59
C ASN A 571 7.19 -28.52 -37.47
N ARG A 572 6.43 -27.42 -37.45
CA ARG A 572 7.02 -26.08 -37.37
C ARG A 572 7.71 -25.84 -36.04
N ALA A 573 7.14 -26.33 -34.95
CA ALA A 573 7.77 -26.30 -33.64
C ALA A 573 9.07 -27.10 -33.62
N LYS A 574 9.08 -28.30 -34.20
CA LYS A 574 10.28 -29.14 -34.33
C LYS A 574 11.40 -28.45 -35.12
N GLU A 575 11.08 -27.84 -36.26
CA GLU A 575 12.03 -27.05 -37.05
C GLU A 575 12.68 -25.93 -36.23
N MET A 576 11.87 -25.15 -35.50
CA MET A 576 12.40 -24.05 -34.68
C MET A 576 13.29 -24.56 -33.54
N VAL A 577 12.91 -25.67 -32.90
CA VAL A 577 13.76 -26.29 -31.87
C VAL A 577 15.10 -26.73 -32.47
N THR A 578 15.12 -27.33 -33.67
CA THR A 578 16.36 -27.72 -34.33
C THR A 578 17.22 -26.53 -34.76
N GLU A 579 16.61 -25.48 -35.34
CA GLU A 579 17.29 -24.25 -35.74
C GLU A 579 17.96 -23.56 -34.55
N ILE A 580 17.24 -23.44 -33.43
CA ILE A 580 17.75 -22.78 -32.22
C ILE A 580 18.83 -23.65 -31.55
N LYS A 581 18.65 -24.97 -31.53
CA LYS A 581 19.62 -25.92 -30.96
C LYS A 581 20.96 -25.89 -31.69
N GLU A 582 20.95 -25.83 -33.02
CA GLU A 582 22.17 -25.75 -33.85
C GLU A 582 22.95 -24.44 -33.63
N GLY A 583 22.27 -23.38 -33.19
CA GLY A 583 22.90 -22.09 -32.87
C GLY A 583 23.44 -21.94 -31.44
N ILE A 584 23.18 -22.89 -30.53
CA ILE A 584 23.59 -22.81 -29.11
C ILE A 584 24.81 -23.72 -28.88
N SER A 585 25.98 -23.11 -28.64
CA SER A 585 27.20 -23.84 -28.27
C SER A 585 27.13 -24.33 -26.82
N GLY A 586 26.65 -25.56 -26.60
CA GLY A 586 26.96 -26.47 -25.47
C GLY A 586 26.72 -26.04 -24.01
N GLU A 587 26.98 -24.80 -23.64
CA GLU A 587 26.80 -24.21 -22.32
C GLU A 587 25.75 -23.10 -22.42
N ILE A 588 24.57 -23.33 -21.85
CA ILE A 588 23.69 -22.40 -21.11
C ILE A 588 22.34 -23.13 -21.01
N VAL A 589 22.27 -24.10 -20.09
CA VAL A 589 21.00 -24.71 -19.68
C VAL A 589 20.25 -23.77 -18.72
N GLU A 590 20.94 -22.84 -18.07
CA GLU A 590 20.33 -21.94 -17.08
C GLU A 590 19.47 -20.80 -17.68
N ASN A 591 19.61 -20.47 -18.97
CA ASN A 591 18.82 -19.42 -19.63
C ASN A 591 18.42 -19.82 -21.05
N ALA A 592 17.65 -20.91 -21.18
CA ALA A 592 17.09 -21.32 -22.46
C ALA A 592 16.29 -20.18 -23.13
N PRO A 593 16.45 -19.97 -24.46
CA PRO A 593 15.64 -19.01 -25.19
C PRO A 593 14.15 -19.26 -25.01
N LYS A 594 13.36 -18.18 -24.93
CA LYS A 594 11.91 -18.27 -24.67
C LYS A 594 11.19 -18.96 -25.82
N GLU A 595 11.69 -18.72 -27.03
CA GLU A 595 11.27 -19.31 -28.28
C GLU A 595 11.49 -20.82 -28.25
N LEU A 596 12.60 -21.29 -27.67
CA LEU A 596 12.92 -22.71 -27.52
C LEU A 596 11.95 -23.41 -26.56
N ILE A 597 11.67 -22.79 -25.40
CA ILE A 597 10.71 -23.31 -24.41
C ILE A 597 9.31 -23.44 -25.04
N ALA A 598 8.86 -22.38 -25.72
CA ALA A 598 7.55 -22.34 -26.36
C ALA A 598 7.43 -23.33 -27.53
N ALA A 599 8.45 -23.41 -28.39
CA ALA A 599 8.48 -24.36 -29.50
C ALA A 599 8.49 -25.81 -28.98
N ASN A 600 9.31 -26.13 -27.98
CA ASN A 600 9.35 -27.46 -27.40
C ASN A 600 7.98 -27.87 -26.82
N SER A 601 7.31 -26.97 -26.09
CA SER A 601 5.95 -27.22 -25.57
C SER A 601 4.94 -27.43 -26.70
N MET A 602 4.95 -26.59 -27.74
CA MET A 602 4.05 -26.74 -28.88
C MET A 602 4.23 -28.08 -29.60
N HIS A 603 5.48 -28.49 -29.84
CA HIS A 603 5.78 -29.76 -30.48
C HIS A 603 5.18 -30.93 -29.70
N ARG A 604 5.47 -30.99 -28.39
CA ARG A 604 5.02 -32.08 -27.52
C ARG A 604 3.50 -32.16 -27.41
N ILE A 605 2.85 -31.03 -27.19
CA ILE A 605 1.39 -30.97 -27.03
C ILE A 605 0.71 -31.33 -28.35
N ALA A 606 1.17 -30.79 -29.48
CA ALA A 606 0.58 -31.10 -30.78
C ALA A 606 0.73 -32.58 -31.15
N GLU A 607 1.92 -33.18 -30.95
CA GLU A 607 2.13 -34.62 -31.15
C GLU A 607 1.28 -35.47 -30.21
N THR A 608 1.17 -35.09 -28.94
CA THR A 608 0.36 -35.83 -27.96
C THR A 608 -1.11 -35.87 -28.39
N VAL A 609 -1.66 -34.74 -28.82
CA VAL A 609 -3.04 -34.68 -29.31
C VAL A 609 -3.20 -35.50 -30.60
N LEU A 610 -2.22 -35.45 -31.52
CA LEU A 610 -2.22 -36.28 -32.74
C LEU A 610 -2.17 -37.78 -32.45
N LEU A 611 -1.41 -38.20 -31.44
CA LEU A 611 -1.35 -39.61 -31.01
C LEU A 611 -2.68 -40.06 -30.41
N GLY A 612 -3.34 -39.18 -29.63
CA GLY A 612 -4.69 -39.41 -29.12
C GLY A 612 -5.73 -39.57 -30.23
N GLU A 613 -5.65 -38.77 -31.30
CA GLU A 613 -6.51 -38.90 -32.49
C GLU A 613 -6.33 -40.26 -33.19
N LYS A 614 -5.10 -40.75 -33.34
CA LYS A 614 -4.82 -42.03 -34.03
C LYS A 614 -5.35 -43.25 -33.29
N ASN A 615 -5.42 -43.18 -31.95
CA ASN A 615 -5.90 -44.28 -31.11
C ASN A 615 -7.43 -44.34 -31.01
N ASN A 616 -8.13 -43.27 -31.41
CA ASN A 616 -9.59 -43.21 -31.44
C ASN A 616 -10.11 -43.58 -32.84
N THR A 617 -11.09 -44.49 -32.90
CA THR A 617 -11.67 -45.02 -34.17
C THR A 617 -12.49 -43.98 -34.97
N MET A 618 -12.72 -42.78 -34.44
CA MET A 618 -13.53 -41.73 -35.06
C MET A 618 -12.67 -40.47 -35.26
N HIS A 619 -12.65 -39.94 -36.50
CA HIS A 619 -11.93 -38.71 -36.83
C HIS A 619 -12.52 -37.52 -36.05
N ILE A 620 -11.70 -36.86 -35.24
CA ILE A 620 -12.12 -35.69 -34.46
C ILE A 620 -12.33 -34.51 -35.41
N ASN A 621 -13.53 -33.92 -35.42
CA ASN A 621 -13.79 -32.70 -36.19
C ASN A 621 -13.30 -31.44 -35.43
N GLU A 622 -13.29 -30.27 -36.07
CA GLU A 622 -12.77 -29.04 -35.45
C GLU A 622 -13.51 -28.63 -34.17
N GLU A 623 -14.84 -28.83 -34.10
CA GLU A 623 -15.63 -28.50 -32.91
C GLU A 623 -15.33 -29.43 -31.73
N GLN A 624 -15.15 -30.72 -32.01
CA GLN A 624 -14.75 -31.73 -31.03
C GLN A 624 -13.33 -31.49 -30.52
N LEU A 625 -12.38 -31.16 -31.42
CA LEU A 625 -11.03 -30.79 -31.02
C LEU A 625 -11.04 -29.52 -30.15
N PHE A 626 -11.81 -28.51 -30.54
CA PHE A 626 -11.97 -27.29 -29.74
C PHE A 626 -12.59 -27.57 -28.36
N ALA A 627 -13.56 -28.49 -28.27
CA ALA A 627 -14.14 -28.92 -27.00
C ALA A 627 -13.10 -29.63 -26.12
N LEU A 628 -12.33 -30.56 -26.68
CA LEU A 628 -11.26 -31.28 -26.01
C LEU A 628 -10.16 -30.34 -25.47
N LEU A 629 -9.72 -29.37 -26.30
CA LEU A 629 -8.74 -28.37 -25.88
C LEU A 629 -9.26 -27.51 -24.71
N ASN A 630 -10.53 -27.10 -24.75
CA ASN A 630 -11.14 -26.35 -23.66
C ASN A 630 -11.25 -27.16 -22.37
N GLU A 631 -11.57 -28.45 -22.47
CA GLU A 631 -11.61 -29.36 -21.33
C GLU A 631 -10.22 -29.50 -20.71
N MET A 632 -9.18 -29.73 -21.52
CA MET A 632 -7.79 -29.78 -21.04
C MET A 632 -7.37 -28.48 -20.34
N ILE A 633 -7.66 -27.32 -20.94
CA ILE A 633 -7.38 -26.02 -20.32
C ILE A 633 -8.13 -25.88 -18.98
N ALA A 634 -9.41 -26.27 -18.92
CA ALA A 634 -10.22 -26.18 -17.71
C ALA A 634 -9.71 -27.11 -16.60
N ASP A 635 -9.27 -28.32 -16.93
CA ASP A 635 -8.68 -29.28 -15.99
C ASP A 635 -7.34 -28.78 -15.43
N ILE A 636 -6.47 -28.24 -16.30
CA ILE A 636 -5.18 -27.67 -15.88
C ILE A 636 -5.41 -26.44 -14.98
N PHE A 637 -6.35 -25.56 -15.32
CA PHE A 637 -6.73 -24.47 -14.42
C PHE A 637 -7.28 -24.98 -13.09
N SER A 638 -8.17 -25.97 -13.12
CA SER A 638 -8.79 -26.52 -11.92
C SER A 638 -7.73 -27.10 -10.98
N ALA A 639 -6.79 -27.89 -11.50
CA ALA A 639 -5.66 -28.43 -10.75
C ALA A 639 -4.76 -27.32 -10.19
N CYS A 640 -4.36 -26.36 -11.03
CA CYS A 640 -3.56 -25.21 -10.60
C CYS A 640 -4.23 -24.43 -9.45
N PHE A 641 -5.54 -24.19 -9.56
CA PHE A 641 -6.31 -23.38 -8.61
C PHE A 641 -6.57 -24.05 -7.27
N THR A 642 -6.32 -25.36 -7.13
CA THR A 642 -6.31 -26.04 -5.82
C THR A 642 -5.28 -25.42 -4.87
N ASN A 643 -4.24 -24.78 -5.42
CA ASN A 643 -3.18 -24.08 -4.70
C ASN A 643 -3.56 -22.65 -4.26
N LEU A 644 -4.66 -22.05 -4.76
CA LEU A 644 -5.06 -20.68 -4.43
C LEU A 644 -5.21 -20.41 -2.92
N PRO A 645 -5.78 -21.32 -2.11
CA PRO A 645 -5.82 -21.15 -0.66
C PRO A 645 -4.42 -20.98 -0.05
N ARG A 646 -3.43 -21.76 -0.51
CA ARG A 646 -2.04 -21.63 -0.05
C ARG A 646 -1.44 -20.30 -0.48
N VAL A 647 -1.67 -19.87 -1.72
CA VAL A 647 -1.25 -18.54 -2.22
C VAL A 647 -1.82 -17.41 -1.36
N ILE A 648 -3.10 -17.48 -0.99
CA ILE A 648 -3.77 -16.47 -0.16
C ILE A 648 -3.16 -16.45 1.25
N THR A 649 -2.93 -17.61 1.87
CA THR A 649 -2.25 -17.72 3.17
C THR A 649 -0.82 -17.19 3.12
N THR A 650 -0.03 -17.57 2.12
CA THR A 650 1.35 -17.08 1.96
C THR A 650 1.40 -15.56 1.77
N LYS A 651 0.48 -14.97 1.00
CA LYS A 651 0.37 -13.50 0.89
C LYS A 651 0.03 -12.83 2.23
N CYS A 652 -0.70 -13.50 3.13
CA CYS A 652 -0.96 -12.95 4.46
C CYS A 652 0.30 -12.88 5.32
N ASN A 653 1.26 -13.78 5.10
CA ASN A 653 2.49 -13.94 5.87
C ASN A 653 3.66 -13.03 5.43
N GLU A 654 3.37 -11.84 4.92
CA GLU A 654 4.40 -10.89 4.48
C GLU A 654 5.35 -10.53 5.65
N SER A 655 6.66 -10.67 5.42
CA SER A 655 7.68 -10.45 6.44
C SER A 655 8.06 -8.99 6.57
N VAL A 656 7.91 -8.19 5.50
CA VAL A 656 8.24 -6.76 5.52
C VAL A 656 7.09 -5.95 6.11
N ILE A 657 7.29 -5.37 7.29
CA ILE A 657 6.24 -4.65 8.05
C ILE A 657 5.54 -3.55 7.23
N GLU A 658 6.27 -2.84 6.37
CA GLU A 658 5.72 -1.79 5.50
C GLU A 658 4.81 -2.33 4.39
N LYS A 659 5.01 -3.60 3.97
CA LYS A 659 4.25 -4.23 2.87
C LYS A 659 3.09 -5.08 3.35
N ARG A 660 3.06 -5.46 4.64
CA ARG A 660 2.05 -6.35 5.23
C ARG A 660 0.61 -5.93 4.94
N GLU A 661 0.28 -4.67 5.19
CA GLU A 661 -1.08 -4.18 4.97
C GLU A 661 -1.51 -4.34 3.50
N GLU A 662 -0.66 -3.94 2.55
CA GLU A 662 -0.95 -4.06 1.12
C GLU A 662 -1.02 -5.52 0.66
N SER A 663 -0.16 -6.38 1.19
CA SER A 663 -0.15 -7.82 0.89
C SER A 663 -1.41 -8.53 1.40
N VAL A 664 -1.81 -8.30 2.66
CA VAL A 664 -3.04 -8.88 3.23
C VAL A 664 -4.28 -8.34 2.51
N LYS A 665 -4.28 -7.06 2.13
CA LYS A 665 -5.35 -6.49 1.28
C LYS A 665 -5.41 -7.12 -0.10
N ALA A 666 -4.28 -7.46 -0.70
CA ALA A 666 -4.23 -8.19 -1.96
C ALA A 666 -4.77 -9.63 -1.77
N ALA A 667 -4.40 -10.31 -0.69
CA ALA A 667 -4.93 -11.63 -0.32
C ALA A 667 -6.46 -11.61 -0.15
N ALA A 668 -7.01 -10.58 0.49
CA ALA A 668 -8.44 -10.37 0.62
C ALA A 668 -9.19 -10.22 -0.70
N LYS A 669 -8.62 -9.43 -1.61
CA LYS A 669 -9.20 -9.24 -2.95
C LYS A 669 -9.12 -10.53 -3.76
N LEU A 670 -7.99 -11.24 -3.67
CA LEU A 670 -7.81 -12.54 -4.32
C LEU A 670 -8.87 -13.53 -3.81
N LEU A 671 -8.99 -13.67 -2.49
CA LEU A 671 -10.03 -14.48 -1.85
C LEU A 671 -11.41 -14.12 -2.40
N GLY A 672 -11.78 -12.83 -2.42
CA GLY A 672 -13.06 -12.37 -2.94
C GLY A 672 -13.32 -12.76 -4.40
N LYS A 673 -12.30 -12.68 -5.28
CA LYS A 673 -12.40 -13.08 -6.69
C LYS A 673 -12.49 -14.59 -6.88
N THR A 674 -11.91 -15.38 -5.96
CA THR A 674 -11.76 -16.82 -6.13
C THR A 674 -12.72 -17.65 -5.27
N ILE A 675 -13.61 -17.04 -4.47
CA ILE A 675 -14.57 -17.75 -3.59
C ILE A 675 -15.26 -18.89 -4.32
N LYS A 676 -15.96 -18.60 -5.43
CA LYS A 676 -16.73 -19.63 -6.14
C LYS A 676 -15.87 -20.72 -6.76
N ILE A 677 -14.64 -20.37 -7.17
CA ILE A 677 -13.67 -21.33 -7.71
C ILE A 677 -13.25 -22.29 -6.59
N ILE A 678 -12.91 -21.76 -5.41
CA ILE A 678 -12.51 -22.57 -4.26
C ILE A 678 -13.67 -23.45 -3.78
N GLU A 679 -14.89 -22.92 -3.67
CA GLU A 679 -16.09 -23.69 -3.29
C GLU A 679 -16.40 -24.83 -4.26
N ARG A 680 -16.16 -24.62 -5.56
CA ARG A 680 -16.30 -25.67 -6.56
C ARG A 680 -15.25 -26.76 -6.37
N LEU A 681 -13.98 -26.36 -6.26
CA LEU A 681 -12.86 -27.30 -6.13
C LEU A 681 -12.89 -28.09 -4.82
N GLU A 682 -13.50 -27.56 -3.76
CA GLU A 682 -13.73 -28.27 -2.50
C GLU A 682 -14.67 -29.47 -2.65
N LYS A 683 -15.52 -29.49 -3.68
CA LYS A 683 -16.40 -30.62 -4.00
C LYS A 683 -15.73 -31.69 -4.88
N CYS A 684 -14.56 -31.40 -5.44
CA CYS A 684 -13.81 -32.34 -6.27
C CYS A 684 -12.95 -33.24 -5.38
N GLU A 685 -12.85 -34.53 -5.73
CA GLU A 685 -11.90 -35.43 -5.08
C GLU A 685 -10.47 -35.03 -5.48
N LEU A 686 -9.70 -34.58 -4.50
CA LEU A 686 -8.33 -34.15 -4.70
C LEU A 686 -7.36 -35.34 -4.61
N PRO A 687 -6.29 -35.35 -5.41
CA PRO A 687 -5.24 -36.35 -5.29
C PRO A 687 -4.60 -36.30 -3.90
N SER A 688 -4.41 -37.48 -3.30
CA SER A 688 -3.74 -37.64 -2.01
C SER A 688 -2.23 -37.55 -2.19
N MET A 689 -1.73 -36.36 -2.54
CA MET A 689 -0.32 -36.05 -2.68
C MET A 689 0.14 -35.05 -1.61
N ASP A 690 1.45 -35.02 -1.37
CA ASP A 690 2.09 -34.02 -0.51
C ASP A 690 1.71 -32.59 -0.98
N PRO A 691 1.20 -31.72 -0.09
CA PRO A 691 0.90 -30.33 -0.41
C PRO A 691 2.06 -29.54 -1.02
N ASP A 692 3.32 -29.94 -0.77
CA ASP A 692 4.50 -29.33 -1.38
C ASP A 692 4.75 -29.75 -2.84
N LYS A 693 4.14 -30.84 -3.27
CA LYS A 693 4.18 -31.31 -4.68
C LYS A 693 3.02 -30.78 -5.51
N MET A 694 1.90 -30.44 -4.89
CA MET A 694 0.71 -29.88 -5.56
C MET A 694 0.95 -28.62 -6.43
N PRO A 695 1.95 -27.76 -6.17
CA PRO A 695 2.25 -26.61 -7.02
C PRO A 695 2.93 -26.94 -8.35
N TYR A 696 3.35 -28.20 -8.59
CA TYR A 696 4.10 -28.59 -9.79
C TYR A 696 3.25 -29.50 -10.68
N ILE A 697 3.03 -29.08 -11.92
CA ILE A 697 2.18 -29.82 -12.87
C ILE A 697 2.76 -31.21 -13.18
N ASP A 698 4.09 -31.35 -13.24
CA ASP A 698 4.73 -32.64 -13.51
C ASP A 698 4.51 -33.65 -12.38
N HIS A 699 4.41 -33.19 -11.12
CA HIS A 699 4.02 -34.06 -10.01
C HIS A 699 2.55 -34.51 -10.09
N TRP A 700 1.66 -33.65 -10.57
CA TRP A 700 0.28 -34.05 -10.85
C TRP A 700 0.21 -35.11 -11.94
N ARG A 701 0.98 -34.95 -13.02
CA ARG A 701 1.06 -35.93 -14.10
C ARG A 701 1.56 -37.27 -13.60
N LEU A 702 2.65 -37.29 -12.83
CA LEU A 702 3.20 -38.51 -12.25
C LEU A 702 2.18 -39.23 -11.35
N TYR A 703 1.44 -38.48 -10.52
CA TYR A 703 0.42 -39.07 -9.65
C TYR A 703 -0.75 -39.67 -10.45
N LEU A 704 -1.26 -38.95 -11.46
CA LEU A 704 -2.39 -39.40 -12.27
C LEU A 704 -2.04 -40.66 -13.09
N LYS A 705 -0.83 -40.75 -13.62
CA LYS A 705 -0.34 -41.96 -14.32
C LYS A 705 -0.24 -43.19 -13.39
N GLN A 706 0.10 -42.99 -12.12
CA GLN A 706 0.29 -44.07 -11.13
C GLN A 706 -1.02 -44.54 -10.47
N SER A 707 -2.08 -43.74 -10.53
CA SER A 707 -3.36 -44.03 -9.86
C SER A 707 -4.34 -44.83 -10.73
N ILE A 708 -3.88 -45.31 -11.89
CA ILE A 708 -4.58 -46.26 -12.74
C ILE A 708 -4.18 -47.68 -12.29
N PRO A 709 -5.09 -48.46 -11.66
CA PRO A 709 -4.81 -49.83 -11.26
C PRO A 709 -4.62 -50.79 -12.44
#